data_AF-A0A4V2QAQ8-F1
#
_entry.id   AF-A0A4V2QAQ8-F1
#
_cell.length_a   1.000
_cell.length_b   1.000
_cell.length_c   1.000
_cell.angle_alpha   90.00
_cell.angle_beta   90.00
_cell.angle_gamma   90.00
#
_symmetry.space_group_name_H-M   'P 1'
#
loop_
_entity.id
_entity.type
_entity.pdbx_description
1 polymer ?
#
loop_
_entity_poly.entity_id
_entity_poly.type
_entity_poly.pdbx_seq_one_letter_code
_entity_poly.pdbx_strand_id
1 'polypeptide(L)'
;MKEKGNEVDAMAQANRMLALRLFGVSQARAQAVLKAAAAQGCPGLRLLSREEELVVCVNVRGAGSEAEADRICRQWNEYFRQQFGPAVFGEGDTELADAALEALAKKNKLFVAADEATGHLLEGRIREKPEAAAVYDFGDHSYRHPTRANRLEPPRALLDKYPDCPVQPVAGRARQALALSGADWAVSYQPAKSVQPGFVLVCGAKTVYLHVLAPSVQPQMLAANWLLDMLRRLALGQEPAEGVQSFAYGKPAPVLPVRQTPLPAQNESAPRPAPVQPGSNAPADAWQKSPSAPVSRAANLRSAGRQLFDESAQLPEPPSRKRNPAGRILGSLVLVLFIAAVAFGVVWLAERPATQQMTGAGYGTADYDTAARDYLTKAQQGNSQVAAYLALPKLGGTLVYQPDAAQPGQAIGLAVQAAQGDELARFVSAQQPGQTRTNVIVECPTGSIQQLSELDEEELLRDNCGFTLYTDGNTYRYKVAAVYYWDPAETGETAFDLYGLQDLSDQQAFLNFVLGIKARSLYEMPVDLEDADSFATLVADAADGSGRKLAVTGRLQRQDEAAFLLGKQITQADQPLLPLAMYEQTGEEVPSVETLNQYWMNWYATGGATSSDVQEESGMPQEDQLVEGIQPLDPNATPIPTLTPPPTDTPATATPKPSATPQPGTTPKPDATQAPGATDKPQATQAPDDSGTAQPTAAPQATPAPQPTPTPTPSAGTITVTMNGVRQEMDLVECLAMIARNELGANAPIEAYKAQMVAAHSWILSQGGAPSVAGRQPSETIRQAAREVANQIVTYNGRVAFTPYFASAAFGTNPSEDVWGSSRPYLVAVESPYDQQYATNWQNTRVFTEQEVADRAMEKLGVDLYAYSEDPNEWFGDIVKNSSGYVTSLRLGTATITGQKLQENVLAGFSGRAIRSAAFDISYADGNFSITTYGYGHGCGLSQYGAWGYAANGWTYDQILAHYFPGTSLSTVG
;
A
#
# COMPACT_ATOMS: atom_id res chain seq x y z
N MET A 1 -58.09 37.38 15.76
CA MET A 1 -56.98 36.51 16.24
C MET A 1 -55.88 36.44 15.16
N LYS A 2 -54.66 36.04 15.53
CA LYS A 2 -53.54 35.72 14.63
C LYS A 2 -52.85 34.46 15.16
N GLU A 3 -52.94 33.38 14.41
CA GLU A 3 -52.12 32.15 14.45
C GLU A 3 -52.17 31.69 12.98
N LYS A 4 -51.12 31.82 12.14
CA LYS A 4 -49.74 31.34 12.25
C LYS A 4 -49.71 29.85 12.61
N GLY A 5 -49.51 29.01 11.59
CA GLY A 5 -49.21 27.60 11.75
C GLY A 5 -47.79 27.36 12.23
N ASN A 6 -47.56 26.14 12.70
CA ASN A 6 -46.26 25.59 13.09
C ASN A 6 -45.93 24.43 12.15
N GLU A 7 -45.23 24.72 11.06
CA GLU A 7 -44.30 23.73 10.52
C GLU A 7 -43.10 23.70 11.46
N VAL A 8 -42.64 22.50 11.82
CA VAL A 8 -41.53 22.31 12.76
C VAL A 8 -40.39 21.65 12.00
N ASP A 9 -39.49 22.48 11.49
CA ASP A 9 -38.29 22.00 10.79
C ASP A 9 -37.47 21.08 11.70
N ALA A 10 -37.33 19.83 11.27
CA ALA A 10 -36.45 18.86 11.92
C ALA A 10 -34.99 19.15 11.52
N MET A 11 -34.40 20.21 12.11
CA MET A 11 -33.01 20.59 11.87
C MET A 11 -32.07 19.41 12.13
N ALA A 12 -31.38 18.95 11.08
CA ALA A 12 -30.39 17.87 11.17
C ALA A 12 -29.23 18.31 12.06
N GLN A 13 -28.95 17.53 13.11
CA GLN A 13 -27.90 17.83 14.08
C GLN A 13 -26.54 17.34 13.61
N ALA A 14 -25.60 18.27 13.42
CA ALA A 14 -24.25 17.96 12.96
C ALA A 14 -23.32 17.53 14.10
N ASN A 15 -22.41 16.60 13.78
CA ASN A 15 -21.34 16.13 14.67
C ASN A 15 -19.99 16.26 13.95
N ARG A 16 -18.94 16.72 14.64
CA ARG A 16 -17.61 16.92 14.05
C ARG A 16 -16.51 16.63 15.08
N MET A 17 -15.36 16.16 14.62
CA MET A 17 -14.19 15.90 15.47
C MET A 17 -12.97 16.60 14.91
N LEU A 18 -12.21 17.24 15.80
CA LEU A 18 -10.83 17.68 15.56
C LEU A 18 -9.92 16.78 16.41
N ALA A 19 -8.81 16.31 15.83
CA ALA A 19 -7.72 15.67 16.56
C ALA A 19 -6.41 16.39 16.20
N LEU A 20 -5.68 16.84 17.21
CA LEU A 20 -4.37 17.49 17.08
C LEU A 20 -3.29 16.56 17.61
N ARG A 21 -2.23 16.34 16.84
CA ARG A 21 -1.11 15.43 17.16
C ARG A 21 0.06 16.23 17.73
N LEU A 22 0.57 15.86 18.90
CA LEU A 22 1.60 16.59 19.63
C LEU A 22 2.77 15.72 20.09
N PHE A 23 3.98 16.28 20.04
CA PHE A 23 5.19 15.66 20.56
C PHE A 23 6.11 16.68 21.26
N GLY A 24 6.96 16.22 22.18
CA GLY A 24 7.91 17.06 22.90
C GLY A 24 7.25 18.08 23.86
N VAL A 25 6.13 17.69 24.49
CA VAL A 25 5.41 18.49 25.50
C VAL A 25 4.95 17.60 26.66
N SER A 26 5.15 18.05 27.90
CA SER A 26 4.80 17.24 29.08
C SER A 26 3.28 17.07 29.25
N GLN A 27 2.85 15.87 29.65
CA GLN A 27 1.42 15.55 29.86
C GLN A 27 0.76 16.50 30.88
N ALA A 28 1.50 16.94 31.90
CA ALA A 28 1.02 17.92 32.88
C ALA A 28 0.73 19.29 32.24
N ARG A 29 1.58 19.77 31.31
CA ARG A 29 1.33 21.00 30.54
C ARG A 29 0.12 20.83 29.61
N ALA A 30 -0.03 19.67 28.95
CA ALA A 30 -1.19 19.38 28.12
C ALA A 30 -2.50 19.39 28.93
N GLN A 31 -2.54 18.71 30.09
CA GLN A 31 -3.70 18.71 30.98
C GLN A 31 -4.05 20.12 31.51
N ALA A 32 -3.04 20.95 31.81
CA ALA A 32 -3.27 22.33 32.24
C ALA A 32 -3.93 23.19 31.14
N VAL A 33 -3.46 23.08 29.89
CA VAL A 33 -4.04 23.77 28.73
C VAL A 33 -5.46 23.28 28.44
N LEU A 34 -5.71 21.97 28.48
CA LEU A 34 -7.05 21.42 28.25
C LEU A 34 -8.05 21.82 29.35
N LYS A 35 -7.60 21.95 30.60
CA LYS A 35 -8.42 22.49 31.69
C LYS A 35 -8.79 23.95 31.47
N ALA A 36 -7.89 24.76 30.89
CA ALA A 36 -8.17 26.14 30.51
C ALA A 36 -9.15 26.25 29.33
N ALA A 37 -9.03 25.38 28.31
CA ALA A 37 -9.96 25.30 27.19
C ALA A 37 -11.37 24.84 27.63
N ALA A 38 -11.47 23.84 28.51
CA ALA A 38 -12.74 23.39 29.08
C ALA A 38 -13.44 24.51 29.87
N ALA A 39 -12.69 25.29 30.66
CA ALA A 39 -13.21 26.46 31.37
C ALA A 39 -13.67 27.61 30.45
N GLN A 40 -13.23 27.61 29.19
CA GLN A 40 -13.65 28.53 28.13
C GLN A 40 -14.73 27.93 27.20
N GLY A 41 -15.31 26.77 27.55
CA GLY A 41 -16.46 26.18 26.86
C GLY A 41 -16.12 25.21 25.72
N CYS A 42 -14.89 24.68 25.65
CA CYS A 42 -14.51 23.72 24.61
C CYS A 42 -15.27 22.38 24.73
N PRO A 43 -16.00 21.92 23.68
CA PRO A 43 -16.86 20.74 23.76
C PRO A 43 -16.11 19.41 23.60
N GLY A 44 -16.55 18.40 24.35
CA GLY A 44 -16.17 16.99 24.11
C GLY A 44 -14.68 16.68 24.25
N LEU A 45 -13.92 17.50 24.99
CA LEU A 45 -12.47 17.38 25.10
C LEU A 45 -11.98 16.02 25.62
N ARG A 46 -10.93 15.48 24.98
CA ARG A 46 -10.16 14.33 25.45
C ARG A 46 -8.66 14.54 25.21
N LEU A 47 -7.85 13.88 26.03
CA LEU A 47 -6.41 13.71 25.82
C LEU A 47 -6.13 12.21 25.69
N LEU A 48 -5.49 11.81 24.59
CA LEU A 48 -4.91 10.47 24.42
C LEU A 48 -3.38 10.60 24.55
N SER A 49 -2.71 9.52 24.93
CA SER A 49 -1.25 9.52 25.15
C SER A 49 -0.62 8.14 24.93
N ARG A 50 0.47 8.06 24.18
CA ARG A 50 1.26 6.84 23.93
C ARG A 50 2.73 7.22 23.71
N GLU A 51 3.64 6.69 24.52
CA GLU A 51 5.11 6.85 24.39
C GLU A 51 5.54 8.31 24.04
N GLU A 52 5.19 9.23 24.94
CA GLU A 52 5.38 10.70 24.85
C GLU A 52 4.67 11.45 23.70
N GLU A 53 4.05 10.75 22.75
CA GLU A 53 3.08 11.35 21.82
C GLU A 53 1.73 11.58 22.53
N LEU A 54 1.10 12.72 22.26
CA LEU A 54 -0.22 13.09 22.79
C LEU A 54 -1.18 13.46 21.65
N VAL A 55 -2.46 13.11 21.80
CA VAL A 55 -3.52 13.58 20.89
C VAL A 55 -4.57 14.37 21.67
N VAL A 56 -4.82 15.60 21.26
CA VAL A 56 -5.89 16.45 21.81
C VAL A 56 -7.10 16.37 20.89
N CYS A 57 -8.19 15.79 21.40
CA CYS A 57 -9.43 15.63 20.63
C CYS A 57 -10.50 16.61 21.12
N VAL A 58 -11.16 17.30 20.19
CA VAL A 58 -12.37 18.12 20.41
C VAL A 58 -13.52 17.44 19.69
N ASN A 59 -14.62 17.15 20.38
CA ASN A 59 -15.76 16.41 19.81
C ASN A 59 -17.01 17.29 19.92
N VAL A 60 -17.39 17.92 18.81
CA VAL A 60 -18.57 18.78 18.70
C VAL A 60 -19.77 17.89 18.37
N ARG A 61 -20.85 18.00 19.16
CA ARG A 61 -22.08 17.22 19.00
C ARG A 61 -23.30 18.11 19.05
N GLY A 62 -24.32 17.79 18.27
CA GLY A 62 -25.61 18.48 18.33
C GLY A 62 -25.57 19.93 17.84
N ALA A 63 -24.62 20.28 16.95
CA ALA A 63 -24.58 21.61 16.35
C ALA A 63 -25.78 21.79 15.39
N GLY A 64 -26.30 23.02 15.28
CA GLY A 64 -27.45 23.34 14.43
C GLY A 64 -27.13 23.37 12.94
N SER A 65 -25.85 23.25 12.56
CA SER A 65 -25.38 23.02 11.19
C SER A 65 -23.93 22.52 11.18
N GLU A 66 -23.50 21.89 10.09
CA GLU A 66 -22.09 21.52 9.90
C GLU A 66 -21.18 22.75 9.93
N ALA A 67 -21.58 23.85 9.27
CA ALA A 67 -20.86 25.11 9.26
C ALA A 67 -20.72 25.79 10.65
N GLU A 68 -21.54 25.39 11.64
CA GLU A 68 -21.34 25.73 13.05
C GLU A 68 -20.33 24.80 13.73
N ALA A 69 -20.47 23.48 13.56
CA ALA A 69 -19.54 22.51 14.13
C ALA A 69 -18.09 22.75 13.67
N ASP A 70 -17.92 23.01 12.38
CA ASP A 70 -16.64 23.27 11.72
C ASP A 70 -16.04 24.63 12.17
N ARG A 71 -16.88 25.62 12.48
CA ARG A 71 -16.45 26.91 13.08
C ARG A 71 -15.90 26.71 14.49
N ILE A 72 -16.56 25.87 15.29
CA ILE A 72 -16.11 25.50 16.64
C ILE A 72 -14.79 24.73 16.57
N CYS A 73 -14.66 23.76 15.65
CA CYS A 73 -13.40 23.05 15.41
C CYS A 73 -12.25 24.00 15.02
N ARG A 74 -12.46 24.93 14.07
CA ARG A 74 -11.44 25.92 13.68
C ARG A 74 -11.01 26.81 14.86
N GLN A 75 -11.96 27.34 15.64
CA GLN A 75 -11.67 28.16 16.82
C GLN A 75 -10.77 27.43 17.83
N TRP A 76 -11.04 26.15 18.11
CA TRP A 76 -10.23 25.37 19.05
C TRP A 76 -8.89 24.90 18.48
N ASN A 77 -8.81 24.68 17.15
CA ASN A 77 -7.54 24.44 16.47
C ASN A 77 -6.59 25.64 16.64
N GLU A 78 -7.05 26.85 16.32
CA GLU A 78 -6.29 28.08 16.52
C GLU A 78 -5.84 28.27 17.97
N TYR A 79 -6.74 28.05 18.94
CA TYR A 79 -6.41 28.12 20.37
C TYR A 79 -5.29 27.15 20.75
N PHE A 80 -5.42 25.85 20.41
CA PHE A 80 -4.43 24.86 20.81
C PHE A 80 -3.10 25.05 20.07
N ARG A 81 -3.10 25.45 18.79
CA ARG A 81 -1.87 25.81 18.07
C ARG A 81 -1.17 27.02 18.68
N GLN A 82 -1.90 28.00 19.27
CA GLN A 82 -1.29 29.09 20.04
C GLN A 82 -0.69 28.64 21.39
N GLN A 83 -1.34 27.71 22.12
CA GLN A 83 -0.86 27.26 23.44
C GLN A 83 0.31 26.24 23.38
N PHE A 84 0.33 25.42 22.33
CA PHE A 84 1.32 24.36 22.14
C PHE A 84 2.43 24.72 21.13
N GLY A 85 2.14 25.58 20.16
CA GLY A 85 3.12 26.07 19.19
C GLY A 85 3.79 24.92 18.42
N PRO A 86 5.14 24.94 18.26
CA PRO A 86 5.90 23.88 17.60
C PRO A 86 5.69 22.45 18.10
N ALA A 87 5.08 22.23 19.27
CA ALA A 87 4.75 20.89 19.74
C ALA A 87 3.60 20.23 18.95
N VAL A 88 2.72 21.00 18.30
CA VAL A 88 1.74 20.44 17.35
C VAL A 88 2.47 20.12 16.04
N PHE A 89 2.48 18.84 15.65
CA PHE A 89 3.12 18.40 14.40
C PHE A 89 2.12 18.05 13.29
N GLY A 90 0.91 17.62 13.63
CA GLY A 90 -0.10 17.19 12.64
C GLY A 90 -1.54 17.26 13.16
N GLU A 91 -2.49 16.85 12.31
CA GLU A 91 -3.93 16.77 12.60
C GLU A 91 -4.50 15.44 12.08
N GLY A 92 -5.58 14.96 12.70
CA GLY A 92 -6.11 13.63 12.39
C GLY A 92 -5.05 12.55 12.62
N ASP A 93 -4.79 11.75 11.58
CA ASP A 93 -3.94 10.57 11.66
C ASP A 93 -2.47 10.80 11.30
N THR A 94 -2.05 12.02 10.90
CA THR A 94 -0.65 12.37 10.55
C THR A 94 0.35 11.77 11.53
N GLU A 95 1.39 11.06 11.03
CA GLU A 95 2.45 10.55 11.89
C GLU A 95 3.62 11.54 12.05
N LEU A 96 4.36 11.41 13.14
CA LEU A 96 5.55 12.24 13.40
C LEU A 96 6.70 11.97 12.41
N ALA A 97 6.72 10.79 11.78
CA ALA A 97 7.65 10.47 10.72
C ALA A 97 7.40 11.34 9.49
N ASP A 98 6.16 11.32 8.98
CA ASP A 98 5.73 12.03 7.78
C ASP A 98 5.97 13.53 7.93
N ALA A 99 5.42 14.11 9.01
CA ALA A 99 5.60 15.51 9.36
C ALA A 99 7.07 15.94 9.56
N ALA A 100 8.00 15.00 9.80
CA ALA A 100 9.44 15.28 9.86
C ALA A 100 10.13 15.16 8.50
N LEU A 101 9.79 14.13 7.70
CA LEU A 101 10.36 13.88 6.38
C LEU A 101 9.86 14.93 5.36
N GLU A 102 8.56 15.25 5.36
CA GLU A 102 7.99 16.42 4.68
C GLU A 102 8.80 17.69 4.99
N ALA A 103 9.01 17.97 6.29
CA ALA A 103 9.64 19.20 6.74
C ALA A 103 11.11 19.29 6.29
N LEU A 104 11.81 18.16 6.22
CA LEU A 104 13.16 18.06 5.67
C LEU A 104 13.17 18.25 4.15
N ALA A 105 12.31 17.53 3.42
CA ALA A 105 12.22 17.55 1.96
C ALA A 105 11.84 18.95 1.44
N LYS A 106 10.78 19.55 2.02
CA LYS A 106 10.28 20.91 1.76
C LYS A 106 11.30 22.02 2.08
N LYS A 107 12.42 21.68 2.72
CA LYS A 107 13.52 22.58 3.06
C LYS A 107 14.84 22.22 2.36
N ASN A 108 14.84 21.19 1.51
CA ASN A 108 16.01 20.58 0.90
C ASN A 108 17.10 20.32 1.95
N LYS A 109 16.74 19.57 3.00
CA LYS A 109 17.60 19.22 4.14
C LYS A 109 17.83 17.72 4.18
N LEU A 110 19.10 17.33 4.19
CA LEU A 110 19.51 15.93 4.29
C LEU A 110 19.96 15.61 5.72
N PHE A 111 19.68 14.39 6.18
CA PHE A 111 20.31 13.83 7.38
C PHE A 111 20.96 12.47 7.13
N VAL A 112 21.82 12.05 8.06
CA VAL A 112 22.57 10.79 7.99
C VAL A 112 22.67 10.14 9.36
N ALA A 113 22.64 8.80 9.42
CA ALA A 113 22.88 8.07 10.67
C ALA A 113 24.39 7.97 10.95
N ALA A 114 24.78 8.19 12.20
CA ALA A 114 26.17 8.13 12.62
C ALA A 114 26.70 6.68 12.77
N ASP A 115 25.79 5.72 12.89
CA ASP A 115 26.04 4.33 13.23
C ASP A 115 24.88 3.45 12.78
N GLU A 116 25.14 2.15 12.65
CA GLU A 116 24.20 1.16 12.13
C GLU A 116 22.97 0.95 13.02
N ALA A 117 23.12 1.01 14.35
CA ALA A 117 22.01 0.85 15.28
C ALA A 117 20.99 1.99 15.12
N THR A 118 21.46 3.23 14.96
CA THR A 118 20.59 4.37 14.63
C THR A 118 19.97 4.22 13.23
N GLY A 119 20.71 3.66 12.27
CA GLY A 119 20.24 3.48 10.91
C GLY A 119 19.06 2.52 10.79
N HIS A 120 19.18 1.31 11.35
CA HIS A 120 18.09 0.32 11.39
C HIS A 120 16.88 0.83 12.20
N LEU A 121 17.12 1.52 13.32
CA LEU A 121 16.09 2.13 14.16
C LEU A 121 15.22 3.16 13.42
N LEU A 122 15.83 3.95 12.53
CA LEU A 122 15.10 4.91 11.71
C LEU A 122 14.41 4.21 10.54
N GLU A 123 15.06 3.22 9.93
CA GLU A 123 14.49 2.42 8.83
C GLU A 123 13.18 1.73 9.18
N GLY A 124 13.08 1.13 10.37
CA GLY A 124 11.82 0.56 10.86
C GLY A 124 10.67 1.57 11.04
N ARG A 125 10.96 2.88 10.93
CA ARG A 125 9.96 3.96 11.00
C ARG A 125 9.75 4.72 9.68
N ILE A 126 10.76 4.76 8.80
CA ILE A 126 10.75 5.62 7.60
C ILE A 126 10.98 4.88 6.26
N ARG A 127 11.36 3.59 6.24
CA ARG A 127 11.73 2.89 4.99
C ARG A 127 10.60 2.84 3.95
N GLU A 128 9.36 2.76 4.41
CA GLU A 128 8.16 2.73 3.56
C GLU A 128 7.53 4.12 3.35
N LYS A 129 8.10 5.16 3.99
CA LYS A 129 7.68 6.56 3.82
C LYS A 129 8.45 7.18 2.63
N PRO A 130 7.81 7.89 1.70
CA PRO A 130 8.42 8.14 0.40
C PRO A 130 9.39 9.32 0.36
N GLU A 131 9.20 10.36 1.18
CA GLU A 131 10.20 11.42 1.35
C GLU A 131 11.49 10.89 1.97
N ALA A 132 11.50 9.71 2.62
CA ALA A 132 12.69 9.18 3.28
C ALA A 132 13.88 9.05 2.32
N ALA A 133 13.68 8.56 1.10
CA ALA A 133 14.72 8.46 0.08
C ALA A 133 15.19 9.83 -0.47
N ALA A 134 14.41 10.89 -0.25
CA ALA A 134 14.79 12.26 -0.62
C ALA A 134 15.57 13.00 0.48
N VAL A 135 15.55 12.51 1.73
CA VAL A 135 16.16 13.19 2.90
C VAL A 135 17.17 12.35 3.68
N TYR A 136 17.26 11.05 3.44
CA TYR A 136 18.09 10.10 4.18
C TYR A 136 18.79 9.09 3.25
N ASP A 137 20.06 8.79 3.54
CA ASP A 137 20.95 7.98 2.68
C ASP A 137 20.82 6.46 2.89
N PHE A 138 19.99 6.01 3.84
CA PHE A 138 19.92 4.59 4.26
C PHE A 138 21.29 3.97 4.59
N GLY A 139 22.27 4.78 5.00
CA GLY A 139 23.64 4.36 5.31
C GLY A 139 24.63 4.34 4.13
N ASP A 140 24.18 4.57 2.89
CA ASP A 140 24.98 4.38 1.67
C ASP A 140 26.12 5.38 1.49
N HIS A 141 26.15 6.48 2.26
CA HIS A 141 27.26 7.43 2.31
C HIS A 141 27.96 7.49 3.67
N SER A 142 27.53 6.64 4.61
CA SER A 142 27.98 6.63 5.99
C SER A 142 28.38 5.23 6.47
N TYR A 143 27.47 4.51 7.15
CA TYR A 143 27.78 3.31 7.91
C TYR A 143 27.72 2.00 7.11
N ARG A 144 26.91 1.92 6.04
CA ARG A 144 26.88 0.77 5.13
C ARG A 144 27.95 0.84 4.05
N HIS A 145 28.42 2.04 3.71
CA HIS A 145 29.39 2.24 2.63
C HIS A 145 30.74 1.53 2.93
N PRO A 146 31.16 0.52 2.13
CA PRO A 146 32.25 -0.41 2.49
C PRO A 146 33.61 0.23 2.83
N THR A 147 33.93 1.38 2.24
CA THR A 147 35.19 2.12 2.49
C THR A 147 35.03 3.40 3.32
N ARG A 148 33.80 3.88 3.60
CA ARG A 148 33.58 5.07 4.46
C ARG A 148 33.26 4.72 5.91
N ALA A 149 32.64 3.56 6.19
CA ALA A 149 32.30 3.12 7.55
C ALA A 149 33.51 3.18 8.51
N ASN A 150 34.67 2.68 8.07
CA ASN A 150 35.95 2.71 8.80
C ASN A 150 36.50 4.12 9.10
N ARG A 151 35.86 5.19 8.59
CA ARG A 151 36.25 6.60 8.81
C ARG A 151 35.33 7.33 9.78
N LEU A 152 34.30 6.67 10.30
CA LEU A 152 33.34 7.24 11.26
C LEU A 152 33.90 7.40 12.68
N GLU A 153 35.07 6.84 12.99
CA GLU A 153 35.61 6.86 14.34
C GLU A 153 35.84 8.29 14.88
N PRO A 154 35.44 8.58 16.14
CA PRO A 154 35.51 9.91 16.71
C PRO A 154 36.96 10.41 16.84
N PRO A 155 37.24 11.70 16.55
CA PRO A 155 38.60 12.23 16.55
C PRO A 155 39.32 12.02 17.89
N ARG A 156 40.49 11.38 17.87
CA ARG A 156 41.24 10.99 19.09
C ARG A 156 41.48 12.17 20.05
N ALA A 157 41.81 13.35 19.52
CA ALA A 157 42.01 14.58 20.30
C ALA A 157 40.73 15.13 20.98
N LEU A 158 39.53 14.69 20.58
CA LEU A 158 38.29 14.95 21.31
C LEU A 158 38.14 14.01 22.51
N LEU A 159 38.46 12.72 22.31
CA LEU A 159 38.42 11.69 23.35
C LEU A 159 39.43 12.00 24.47
N ASP A 160 40.69 12.28 24.11
CA ASP A 160 41.76 12.58 25.08
C ASP A 160 41.49 13.87 25.87
N LYS A 161 40.62 14.74 25.36
CA LYS A 161 40.19 16.00 26.01
C LYS A 161 38.98 15.82 26.94
N TYR A 162 38.15 14.81 26.68
CA TYR A 162 36.91 14.54 27.42
C TYR A 162 36.73 13.03 27.71
N PRO A 163 37.70 12.37 28.38
CA PRO A 163 37.73 10.91 28.49
C PRO A 163 36.50 10.31 29.19
N ASP A 164 35.99 11.00 30.21
CA ASP A 164 34.86 10.52 31.04
C ASP A 164 33.48 10.98 30.54
N CYS A 165 33.38 11.62 29.38
CA CYS A 165 32.13 12.19 28.88
C CYS A 165 31.47 11.31 27.80
N PRO A 166 30.37 10.58 28.10
CA PRO A 166 29.77 9.62 27.16
C PRO A 166 29.17 10.28 25.90
N VAL A 167 28.85 11.58 25.94
CA VAL A 167 28.26 12.31 24.80
C VAL A 167 29.30 12.66 23.73
N GLN A 168 30.56 12.90 24.10
CA GLN A 168 31.59 13.39 23.17
C GLN A 168 32.03 12.36 22.11
N PRO A 169 32.19 11.06 22.42
CA PRO A 169 32.44 10.04 21.40
C PRO A 169 31.31 9.95 20.36
N VAL A 170 30.05 10.03 20.82
CA VAL A 170 28.87 9.90 19.94
C VAL A 170 28.72 11.15 19.06
N ALA A 171 28.85 12.35 19.64
CA ALA A 171 28.90 13.60 18.88
C ALA A 171 30.10 13.65 17.91
N GLY A 172 31.24 13.05 18.29
CA GLY A 172 32.41 12.88 17.42
C GLY A 172 32.11 11.99 16.20
N ARG A 173 31.46 10.84 16.42
CA ARG A 173 31.03 9.93 15.34
C ARG A 173 30.03 10.59 14.39
N ALA A 174 29.01 11.26 14.94
CA ALA A 174 28.04 12.02 14.14
C ALA A 174 28.72 13.14 13.33
N ARG A 175 29.70 13.85 13.89
CA ARG A 175 30.42 14.92 13.17
C ARG A 175 31.28 14.39 12.01
N GLN A 176 31.73 13.13 12.08
CA GLN A 176 32.43 12.42 11.01
C GLN A 176 31.44 11.95 9.92
N ALA A 177 30.29 11.37 10.31
CA ALA A 177 29.22 11.01 9.36
C ALA A 177 28.78 12.23 8.52
N LEU A 178 28.54 13.37 9.17
CA LEU A 178 28.23 14.65 8.53
C LEU A 178 29.29 15.07 7.50
N ALA A 179 30.57 14.83 7.80
CA ALA A 179 31.70 15.18 6.93
C ALA A 179 31.98 14.16 5.80
N LEU A 180 31.36 12.97 5.86
CA LEU A 180 31.50 11.90 4.85
C LEU A 180 30.31 11.82 3.89
N SER A 181 29.12 12.26 4.32
CA SER A 181 27.91 12.35 3.50
C SER A 181 27.73 13.71 2.85
N GLY A 182 28.06 14.80 3.54
CA GLY A 182 27.70 16.17 3.13
C GLY A 182 26.30 16.61 3.56
N ALA A 183 25.61 15.83 4.39
CA ALA A 183 24.29 16.15 4.93
C ALA A 183 24.29 17.40 5.84
N ASP A 184 23.11 17.98 6.10
CA ASP A 184 22.94 19.13 7.01
C ASP A 184 23.05 18.72 8.49
N TRP A 185 22.55 17.52 8.81
CA TRP A 185 22.53 16.95 10.15
C TRP A 185 22.97 15.48 10.19
N ALA A 186 23.60 15.07 11.28
CA ALA A 186 23.92 13.68 11.56
C ALA A 186 23.29 13.25 12.90
N VAL A 187 22.56 12.15 12.89
CA VAL A 187 21.78 11.65 14.02
C VAL A 187 22.41 10.42 14.66
N SER A 188 22.28 10.27 15.97
CA SER A 188 22.72 9.08 16.69
C SER A 188 21.86 8.83 17.93
N TYR A 189 21.54 7.55 18.17
CA TYR A 189 20.89 7.04 19.37
C TYR A 189 21.90 6.26 20.22
N GLN A 190 22.08 6.68 21.48
CA GLN A 190 22.83 5.92 22.47
C GLN A 190 21.82 5.30 23.46
N PRO A 191 21.55 3.97 23.40
CA PRO A 191 20.76 3.29 24.41
C PRO A 191 21.37 3.41 25.81
N ALA A 192 20.54 3.31 26.85
CA ALA A 192 20.94 3.41 28.24
C ALA A 192 21.95 2.32 28.64
N LYS A 193 22.91 2.68 29.51
CA LYS A 193 24.00 1.78 29.94
C LYS A 193 24.20 1.88 31.46
N SER A 194 23.70 0.88 32.19
CA SER A 194 23.73 0.84 33.66
C SER A 194 23.11 2.13 34.26
N VAL A 195 23.88 2.92 35.01
CA VAL A 195 23.45 4.20 35.61
C VAL A 195 23.40 5.38 34.62
N GLN A 196 23.90 5.22 33.39
CA GLN A 196 23.81 6.25 32.34
C GLN A 196 22.47 6.14 31.60
N PRO A 197 21.69 7.22 31.48
CA PRO A 197 20.43 7.22 30.74
C PRO A 197 20.68 7.11 29.23
N GLY A 198 19.66 6.68 28.49
CA GLY A 198 19.68 6.74 27.04
C GLY A 198 19.55 8.18 26.55
N PHE A 199 20.13 8.48 25.41
CA PHE A 199 20.02 9.81 24.80
C PHE A 199 20.02 9.72 23.27
N VAL A 200 19.43 10.73 22.64
CA VAL A 200 19.56 10.98 21.20
C VAL A 200 20.26 12.31 20.96
N LEU A 201 20.97 12.42 19.85
CA LEU A 201 21.59 13.68 19.45
C LEU A 201 21.42 13.96 17.96
N VAL A 202 21.32 15.25 17.63
CA VAL A 202 21.35 15.76 16.26
C VAL A 202 22.53 16.72 16.14
N CYS A 203 23.55 16.33 15.37
CA CYS A 203 24.78 17.08 15.16
C CYS A 203 24.72 17.87 13.85
N GLY A 204 24.63 19.20 13.93
CA GLY A 204 24.84 20.08 12.78
C GLY A 204 26.31 20.49 12.62
N ALA A 205 26.58 21.39 11.65
CA ALA A 205 27.94 21.82 11.32
C ALA A 205 28.72 22.48 12.48
N LYS A 206 28.02 23.12 13.43
CA LYS A 206 28.56 23.88 14.57
C LYS A 206 27.96 23.48 15.93
N THR A 207 26.65 23.23 15.95
CA THR A 207 25.86 22.97 17.17
C THR A 207 25.45 21.50 17.22
N VAL A 208 25.52 20.91 18.41
CA VAL A 208 24.97 19.59 18.75
C VAL A 208 23.77 19.81 19.65
N TYR A 209 22.64 19.21 19.27
CA TYR A 209 21.42 19.14 20.08
C TYR A 209 21.34 17.76 20.73
N LEU A 210 20.89 17.70 21.98
CA LEU A 210 20.90 16.50 22.83
C LEU A 210 19.58 16.42 23.60
N HIS A 211 18.91 15.27 23.56
CA HIS A 211 17.78 14.96 24.43
C HIS A 211 18.05 13.68 25.22
N VAL A 212 17.71 13.68 26.51
CA VAL A 212 17.91 12.53 27.41
C VAL A 212 16.58 11.82 27.59
N LEU A 213 16.49 10.58 27.12
CA LEU A 213 15.23 9.84 27.02
C LEU A 213 14.72 9.42 28.40
N ALA A 214 13.40 9.52 28.58
CA ALA A 214 12.70 8.91 29.70
C ALA A 214 12.80 7.37 29.66
N PRO A 215 12.61 6.68 30.81
CA PRO A 215 12.31 5.25 30.81
C PRO A 215 11.02 4.98 30.02
N SER A 216 11.10 4.07 29.06
CA SER A 216 10.05 3.74 28.09
C SER A 216 10.01 2.23 27.87
N VAL A 217 8.86 1.68 27.49
CA VAL A 217 8.72 0.26 27.14
C VAL A 217 9.21 0.02 25.71
N GLN A 218 9.03 1.01 24.82
CA GLN A 218 9.52 0.99 23.44
C GLN A 218 10.64 2.03 23.21
N PRO A 219 11.80 1.91 23.88
CA PRO A 219 12.84 2.96 23.92
C PRO A 219 13.52 3.22 22.57
N GLN A 220 13.38 2.33 21.59
CA GLN A 220 13.83 2.55 20.22
C GLN A 220 12.82 3.41 19.43
N MET A 221 11.52 3.14 19.56
CA MET A 221 10.46 3.96 18.94
C MET A 221 10.46 5.38 19.52
N LEU A 222 10.59 5.51 20.85
CA LEU A 222 10.70 6.82 21.50
C LEU A 222 11.95 7.59 21.02
N ALA A 223 13.09 6.90 20.82
CA ALA A 223 14.29 7.51 20.26
C ALA A 223 14.14 7.93 18.78
N ALA A 224 13.45 7.12 17.96
CA ALA A 224 13.14 7.47 16.57
C ALA A 224 12.26 8.73 16.51
N ASN A 225 11.16 8.74 17.28
CA ASN A 225 10.26 9.88 17.39
C ASN A 225 10.99 11.16 17.86
N TRP A 226 11.86 11.07 18.87
CA TRP A 226 12.67 12.20 19.33
C TRP A 226 13.66 12.71 18.27
N LEU A 227 14.32 11.82 17.53
CA LEU A 227 15.20 12.23 16.42
C LEU A 227 14.42 12.93 15.31
N LEU A 228 13.26 12.39 14.93
CA LEU A 228 12.39 12.93 13.89
C LEU A 228 11.82 14.30 14.29
N ASP A 229 11.33 14.48 15.54
CA ASP A 229 10.85 15.78 16.02
C ASP A 229 11.96 16.84 16.11
N MET A 230 13.17 16.45 16.53
CA MET A 230 14.33 17.34 16.55
C MET A 230 14.73 17.77 15.12
N LEU A 231 14.77 16.84 14.16
CA LEU A 231 15.02 17.15 12.74
C LEU A 231 13.92 18.05 12.14
N ARG A 232 12.65 17.73 12.40
CA ARG A 232 11.47 18.51 11.96
C ARG A 232 11.57 19.97 12.40
N ARG A 233 11.82 20.22 13.70
CA ARG A 233 11.96 21.58 14.25
C ARG A 233 13.15 22.32 13.64
N LEU A 234 14.28 21.65 13.48
CA LEU A 234 15.49 22.23 12.89
C LEU A 234 15.29 22.61 11.41
N ALA A 235 14.57 21.79 10.63
CA ALA A 235 14.22 22.09 9.24
C ALA A 235 13.22 23.26 9.14
N LEU A 236 12.21 23.29 10.01
CA LEU A 236 11.20 24.36 10.05
C LEU A 236 11.73 25.68 10.68
N GLY A 237 12.91 25.68 11.30
CA GLY A 237 13.45 26.84 12.03
C GLY A 237 12.70 27.12 13.34
N GLN A 238 12.11 26.10 13.94
CA GLN A 238 11.34 26.18 15.19
C GLN A 238 12.23 25.99 16.42
N GLU A 239 11.78 26.54 17.55
CA GLU A 239 12.46 26.35 18.84
C GLU A 239 12.48 24.85 19.25
N PRO A 240 13.60 24.37 19.83
CA PRO A 240 13.71 23.01 20.35
C PRO A 240 12.62 22.67 21.38
N ALA A 241 12.28 21.39 21.49
CA ALA A 241 11.31 20.92 22.47
C ALA A 241 11.81 21.07 23.92
N GLU A 242 10.87 20.96 24.86
CA GLU A 242 11.15 21.00 26.30
C GLU A 242 12.17 19.90 26.66
N GLY A 243 13.23 20.26 27.41
CA GLY A 243 14.31 19.34 27.78
C GLY A 243 15.40 19.10 26.73
N VAL A 244 15.25 19.56 25.48
CA VAL A 244 16.32 19.51 24.48
C VAL A 244 17.40 20.55 24.83
N GLN A 245 18.63 20.09 25.02
CA GLN A 245 19.79 20.93 25.31
C GLN A 245 20.67 21.09 24.07
N SER A 246 21.47 22.16 24.00
CA SER A 246 22.42 22.36 22.89
C SER A 246 23.78 22.85 23.36
N PHE A 247 24.83 22.46 22.63
CA PHE A 247 26.21 22.87 22.88
C PHE A 247 27.00 22.96 21.56
N ALA A 248 28.07 23.75 21.54
CA ALA A 248 28.94 23.83 20.37
C ALA A 248 29.92 22.63 20.32
N TYR A 249 30.11 22.05 19.13
CA TYR A 249 30.99 20.89 18.96
C TYR A 249 32.41 21.14 19.49
N GLY A 250 32.96 20.19 20.26
CA GLY A 250 34.28 20.30 20.88
C GLY A 250 34.37 21.25 22.10
N LYS A 251 33.26 21.84 22.54
CA LYS A 251 33.09 22.42 23.89
C LYS A 251 32.49 21.36 24.84
N PRO A 252 32.49 21.57 26.17
CA PRO A 252 31.87 20.63 27.10
C PRO A 252 30.39 20.36 26.74
N ALA A 253 29.98 19.11 26.82
CA ALA A 253 28.60 18.69 26.64
C ALA A 253 27.83 18.79 27.97
N PRO A 254 26.48 18.82 27.96
CA PRO A 254 25.68 18.70 29.17
C PRO A 254 26.02 17.46 29.99
N VAL A 255 25.90 17.57 31.32
CA VAL A 255 26.03 16.43 32.24
C VAL A 255 24.73 15.63 32.18
N LEU A 256 24.83 14.34 31.87
CA LEU A 256 23.68 13.44 31.89
C LEU A 256 23.21 13.21 33.34
N PRO A 257 21.90 13.22 33.64
CA PRO A 257 21.39 12.88 34.96
C PRO A 257 21.68 11.40 35.27
N VAL A 258 22.11 11.10 36.50
CA VAL A 258 22.34 9.70 36.93
C VAL A 258 20.97 9.02 37.09
N ARG A 259 20.79 7.86 36.45
CA ARG A 259 19.55 7.09 36.53
C ARG A 259 19.36 6.54 37.95
N GLN A 260 18.40 7.11 38.69
CA GLN A 260 18.05 6.60 40.02
C GLN A 260 17.29 5.27 39.89
N THR A 261 17.77 4.23 40.55
CA THR A 261 17.04 2.97 40.70
C THR A 261 15.81 3.20 41.59
N PRO A 262 14.59 2.77 41.21
CA PRO A 262 13.46 2.81 42.11
C PRO A 262 13.74 1.97 43.36
N LEU A 263 13.54 2.55 44.54
CA LEU A 263 13.40 1.76 45.76
C LEU A 263 12.08 0.96 45.66
N PRO A 264 12.07 -0.34 46.03
CA PRO A 264 10.86 -1.14 45.95
C PRO A 264 9.77 -0.55 46.86
N ALA A 265 8.56 -0.39 46.32
CA ALA A 265 7.45 0.22 47.03
C ALA A 265 7.05 -0.63 48.25
N GLN A 266 7.02 -0.02 49.43
CA GLN A 266 6.44 -0.64 50.62
C GLN A 266 4.92 -0.47 50.61
N ASN A 267 4.18 -1.58 50.72
CA ASN A 267 2.73 -1.56 50.89
C ASN A 267 2.38 -1.01 52.29
N GLU A 268 1.87 0.22 52.37
CA GLU A 268 1.28 0.74 53.62
C GLU A 268 -0.20 0.35 53.75
N SER A 269 -0.47 -0.67 54.58
CA SER A 269 -1.78 -0.89 55.20
C SER A 269 -1.79 -0.31 56.62
N ALA A 270 -2.79 0.51 56.94
CA ALA A 270 -2.93 1.26 58.18
C ALA A 270 -3.33 0.39 59.42
N PRO A 271 -3.38 0.93 60.66
CA PRO A 271 -2.41 1.79 61.36
C PRO A 271 -2.19 1.43 62.87
N ARG A 272 -1.29 2.19 63.55
CA ARG A 272 -1.03 2.29 65.04
C ARG A 272 -0.08 1.22 65.66
N PRO A 273 0.52 1.48 66.86
CA PRO A 273 0.53 2.70 67.69
C PRO A 273 1.93 3.22 68.18
N ALA A 274 2.06 4.56 68.19
CA ALA A 274 2.78 5.40 69.18
C ALA A 274 4.33 5.25 69.41
N PRO A 275 5.03 6.31 69.89
CA PRO A 275 6.50 6.42 69.77
C PRO A 275 7.30 6.39 71.09
N VAL A 276 8.62 6.19 70.98
CA VAL A 276 9.62 6.57 72.00
C VAL A 276 10.80 7.28 71.31
N GLN A 277 11.32 8.32 71.97
CA GLN A 277 12.51 9.13 71.62
C GLN A 277 13.33 9.36 72.90
N PRO A 278 14.55 9.95 72.86
CA PRO A 278 15.55 10.01 71.79
C PRO A 278 16.94 9.54 72.29
N GLY A 279 18.00 9.67 71.49
CA GLY A 279 19.37 9.41 71.96
C GLY A 279 20.47 10.01 71.07
N SER A 280 21.04 11.14 71.47
CA SER A 280 22.24 11.72 70.86
C SER A 280 23.51 11.17 71.51
N ASN A 281 24.58 10.97 70.75
CA ASN A 281 25.93 11.53 71.01
C ASN A 281 27.02 10.94 70.08
N ALA A 282 27.89 11.82 69.59
CA ALA A 282 29.28 11.53 69.19
C ALA A 282 30.18 11.76 70.45
N PRO A 283 31.53 11.56 70.46
CA PRO A 283 32.49 11.63 69.34
C PRO A 283 33.72 10.67 69.39
N ALA A 284 34.63 10.84 68.41
CA ALA A 284 36.08 10.54 68.47
C ALA A 284 36.51 9.06 68.65
N ASP A 285 37.70 8.58 68.26
CA ASP A 285 38.99 9.18 67.82
C ASP A 285 39.74 8.11 66.96
N ALA A 286 40.85 8.28 66.23
CA ALA A 286 41.81 9.38 66.02
C ALA A 286 42.67 9.14 64.72
N TRP A 287 43.65 10.02 64.48
CA TRP A 287 44.86 9.86 63.63
C TRP A 287 44.78 10.11 62.10
N GLN A 288 44.72 11.40 61.76
CA GLN A 288 45.73 12.17 60.98
C GLN A 288 46.92 11.36 60.36
N LYS A 289 47.46 11.71 59.18
CA LYS A 289 47.74 13.09 58.67
C LYS A 289 48.02 13.13 57.14
N SER A 290 47.62 14.22 56.49
CA SER A 290 47.98 14.65 55.11
C SER A 290 49.39 15.31 55.07
N PRO A 291 49.95 15.85 53.93
CA PRO A 291 49.31 16.16 52.63
C PRO A 291 50.16 16.01 51.32
N SER A 292 49.50 16.40 50.21
CA SER A 292 50.05 16.97 48.95
C SER A 292 50.82 16.10 47.94
N ALA A 293 50.37 16.23 46.68
CA ALA A 293 50.98 15.77 45.43
C ALA A 293 51.74 16.97 44.76
N PRO A 294 52.15 17.01 43.45
CA PRO A 294 51.93 16.06 42.35
C PRO A 294 53.09 15.87 41.31
N VAL A 295 52.82 15.06 40.26
CA VAL A 295 53.50 14.96 38.93
C VAL A 295 54.96 14.44 38.85
N SER A 296 55.21 13.32 38.14
CA SER A 296 55.92 13.32 36.83
C SER A 296 56.34 11.93 36.28
N ARG A 297 56.56 11.89 34.95
CA ARG A 297 57.42 11.00 34.13
C ARG A 297 57.31 9.47 34.21
N ALA A 298 56.62 8.92 33.20
CA ALA A 298 57.21 8.26 32.02
C ALA A 298 58.49 7.37 32.12
N ALA A 299 58.36 6.21 31.45
CA ALA A 299 59.36 5.41 30.73
C ALA A 299 60.34 4.49 31.50
N ASN A 300 60.33 3.20 31.11
CA ASN A 300 61.50 2.56 30.51
C ASN A 300 61.14 1.33 29.65
N LEU A 301 62.11 0.82 28.87
CA LEU A 301 62.00 -0.24 27.85
C LEU A 301 62.96 -1.42 28.16
N ARG A 302 62.87 -2.50 27.34
CA ARG A 302 63.78 -3.69 27.26
C ARG A 302 63.52 -4.75 28.35
N SER A 303 63.85 -6.04 28.22
CA SER A 303 64.47 -6.91 27.17
C SER A 303 64.27 -8.39 27.60
N ALA A 304 64.40 -9.48 26.82
CA ALA A 304 64.54 -9.83 25.38
C ALA A 304 64.41 -11.39 25.31
N GLY A 305 64.45 -12.15 24.20
CA GLY A 305 64.69 -11.94 22.76
C GLY A 305 64.93 -13.30 22.07
N ARG A 306 65.61 -13.32 20.90
CA ARG A 306 65.96 -14.50 20.03
C ARG A 306 64.79 -15.12 19.23
N GLN A 307 64.97 -15.65 18.02
CA GLN A 307 66.07 -15.55 17.02
C GLN A 307 65.57 -16.03 15.65
N LEU A 308 66.17 -15.55 14.54
CA LEU A 308 66.64 -16.38 13.42
C LEU A 308 67.47 -15.53 12.43
N PHE A 309 68.41 -16.21 11.76
CA PHE A 309 69.46 -15.70 10.84
C PHE A 309 68.90 -15.56 9.40
N ASP A 310 69.46 -14.83 8.41
CA ASP A 310 70.55 -13.81 8.30
C ASP A 310 70.32 -13.06 6.93
N GLU A 311 71.19 -12.36 6.18
CA GLU A 311 72.66 -12.21 6.13
C GLU A 311 73.11 -10.81 5.59
N SER A 312 73.96 -10.72 4.55
CA SER A 312 74.64 -9.50 4.06
C SER A 312 74.63 -9.35 2.50
N ALA A 313 75.14 -8.32 1.80
CA ALA A 313 75.98 -7.17 2.19
C ALA A 313 75.87 -5.90 1.27
N GLN A 314 75.96 -4.71 1.89
CA GLN A 314 76.76 -3.50 1.54
C GLN A 314 76.73 -2.70 0.18
N LEU A 315 76.86 -1.36 0.36
CA LEU A 315 77.37 -0.28 -0.55
C LEU A 315 76.48 0.25 -1.71
N PRO A 316 76.67 1.50 -2.21
CA PRO A 316 77.04 2.78 -1.55
C PRO A 316 76.17 4.01 -1.98
N GLU A 317 76.53 5.24 -1.55
CA GLU A 317 75.85 6.51 -1.91
C GLU A 317 76.39 7.20 -3.22
N PRO A 318 75.72 8.26 -3.76
CA PRO A 318 75.68 8.54 -5.22
C PRO A 318 76.50 9.77 -5.72
N PRO A 319 76.64 9.93 -7.06
CA PRO A 319 76.90 11.25 -7.65
C PRO A 319 76.12 11.63 -8.94
N SER A 320 75.42 12.76 -8.85
CA SER A 320 75.36 13.85 -9.87
C SER A 320 74.55 13.75 -11.20
N ARG A 321 73.67 14.75 -11.34
CA ARG A 321 73.38 15.61 -12.54
C ARG A 321 73.37 15.01 -13.96
N LYS A 322 72.23 15.23 -14.65
CA LYS A 322 72.08 16.31 -15.65
C LYS A 322 70.60 16.66 -15.92
N ARG A 323 70.32 17.91 -16.32
CA ARG A 323 69.00 18.40 -16.78
C ARG A 323 69.07 18.63 -18.29
N ASN A 324 68.02 18.26 -19.04
CA ASN A 324 67.77 18.72 -20.41
C ASN A 324 66.51 19.62 -20.44
N PRO A 325 66.51 20.76 -21.16
CA PRO A 325 65.43 21.76 -21.05
C PRO A 325 64.22 21.54 -21.99
N ALA A 326 64.30 20.61 -22.95
CA ALA A 326 63.33 20.52 -24.05
C ALA A 326 61.87 20.17 -23.64
N GLY A 327 61.67 19.48 -22.51
CA GLY A 327 60.36 18.92 -22.15
C GLY A 327 59.27 19.93 -21.74
N ARG A 328 59.60 21.22 -21.51
CA ARG A 328 58.63 22.17 -20.94
C ARG A 328 57.70 22.83 -21.97
N ILE A 329 58.16 23.06 -23.21
CA ILE A 329 57.37 23.79 -24.22
C ILE A 329 56.19 22.94 -24.71
N LEU A 330 56.41 21.65 -24.97
CA LEU A 330 55.36 20.75 -25.44
C LEU A 330 54.25 20.53 -24.38
N GLY A 331 54.63 20.36 -23.11
CA GLY A 331 53.67 20.20 -22.01
C GLY A 331 52.80 21.44 -21.79
N SER A 332 53.36 22.65 -21.89
CA SER A 332 52.57 23.89 -21.82
C SER A 332 51.61 24.04 -23.00
N LEU A 333 52.02 23.64 -24.21
CA LEU A 333 51.18 23.79 -25.41
C LEU A 333 50.01 22.78 -25.41
N VAL A 334 50.24 21.54 -24.94
CA VAL A 334 49.15 20.57 -24.68
C VAL A 334 48.21 21.06 -23.58
N LEU A 335 48.72 21.63 -22.49
CA LEU A 335 47.87 22.14 -21.40
C LEU A 335 47.01 23.35 -21.87
N VAL A 336 47.57 24.26 -22.66
CA VAL A 336 46.82 25.39 -23.24
C VAL A 336 45.78 24.90 -24.24
N LEU A 337 46.11 23.93 -25.11
CA LEU A 337 45.12 23.31 -26.01
C LEU A 337 44.02 22.56 -25.25
N PHE A 338 44.33 21.90 -24.13
CA PHE A 338 43.34 21.21 -23.31
C PHE A 338 42.43 22.20 -22.58
N ILE A 339 42.97 23.28 -22.01
CA ILE A 339 42.19 24.37 -21.41
C ILE A 339 41.34 25.07 -22.48
N ALA A 340 41.87 25.29 -23.68
CA ALA A 340 41.12 25.84 -24.81
C ALA A 340 40.01 24.89 -25.28
N ALA A 341 40.26 23.57 -25.33
CA ALA A 341 39.24 22.58 -25.69
C ALA A 341 38.15 22.44 -24.62
N VAL A 342 38.49 22.56 -23.33
CA VAL A 342 37.51 22.60 -22.24
C VAL A 342 36.72 23.91 -22.26
N ALA A 343 37.36 25.06 -22.45
CA ALA A 343 36.69 26.35 -22.56
C ALA A 343 35.77 26.41 -23.80
N PHE A 344 36.25 25.93 -24.95
CA PHE A 344 35.46 25.83 -26.17
C PHE A 344 34.34 24.79 -26.02
N GLY A 345 34.56 23.68 -25.31
CA GLY A 345 33.51 22.71 -24.97
C GLY A 345 32.43 23.29 -24.06
N VAL A 346 32.79 24.14 -23.09
CA VAL A 346 31.85 24.87 -22.22
C VAL A 346 31.06 25.93 -23.01
N VAL A 347 31.71 26.68 -23.89
CA VAL A 347 31.04 27.65 -24.78
C VAL A 347 30.13 26.94 -25.80
N TRP A 348 30.58 25.82 -26.38
CA TRP A 348 29.81 25.00 -27.31
C TRP A 348 28.63 24.27 -26.65
N LEU A 349 28.69 24.01 -25.33
CA LEU A 349 27.50 23.63 -24.54
C LEU A 349 26.56 24.81 -24.27
N ALA A 350 27.09 26.03 -24.13
CA ALA A 350 26.30 27.22 -23.84
C ALA A 350 25.54 27.79 -25.06
N GLU A 351 26.06 27.61 -26.28
CA GLU A 351 25.49 28.17 -27.53
C GLU A 351 24.62 27.17 -28.33
N ARG A 352 23.97 26.20 -27.67
CA ARG A 352 22.94 25.39 -28.36
C ARG A 352 21.68 26.23 -28.62
N PRO A 353 21.07 26.16 -29.82
CA PRO A 353 19.77 26.80 -30.06
C PRO A 353 18.68 26.15 -29.20
N ALA A 354 17.73 26.96 -28.74
CA ALA A 354 16.68 26.56 -27.79
C ALA A 354 15.56 25.65 -28.38
N THR A 355 15.87 24.90 -29.44
CA THR A 355 14.92 24.12 -30.24
C THR A 355 15.18 22.61 -30.20
N GLN A 356 16.18 22.14 -29.45
CA GLN A 356 16.41 20.71 -29.26
C GLN A 356 15.61 20.20 -28.06
N GLN A 357 14.48 19.55 -28.36
CA GLN A 357 13.55 18.93 -27.41
C GLN A 357 14.27 17.91 -26.49
N MET A 358 13.93 17.88 -25.19
CA MET A 358 14.59 16.99 -24.23
C MET A 358 14.10 15.54 -24.37
N THR A 359 15.03 14.60 -24.42
CA THR A 359 14.80 13.14 -24.35
C THR A 359 14.44 12.70 -22.93
N GLY A 360 13.60 11.68 -22.75
CA GLY A 360 13.25 11.13 -21.42
C GLY A 360 14.41 10.46 -20.65
N ALA A 361 15.60 10.35 -21.24
CA ALA A 361 16.78 9.78 -20.59
C ALA A 361 17.12 10.51 -19.27
N GLY A 362 17.02 9.79 -18.15
CA GLY A 362 17.24 10.34 -16.81
C GLY A 362 15.99 10.89 -16.11
N TYR A 363 14.80 10.79 -16.71
CA TYR A 363 13.53 11.18 -16.11
C TYR A 363 13.36 10.60 -14.69
N GLY A 364 12.78 11.40 -13.79
CA GLY A 364 12.63 11.06 -12.37
C GLY A 364 13.85 11.35 -11.49
N THR A 365 15.00 11.75 -12.07
CA THR A 365 16.17 12.20 -11.29
C THR A 365 16.16 13.71 -11.03
N ALA A 366 16.82 14.14 -9.95
CA ALA A 366 17.00 15.56 -9.61
C ALA A 366 17.75 16.36 -10.71
N ASP A 367 18.66 15.70 -11.44
CA ASP A 367 19.39 16.32 -12.55
C ASP A 367 18.46 16.59 -13.75
N TYR A 368 17.59 15.63 -14.10
CA TYR A 368 16.57 15.83 -15.13
C TYR A 368 15.56 16.90 -14.72
N ASP A 369 15.07 16.85 -13.48
CA ASP A 369 14.21 17.87 -12.88
C ASP A 369 14.80 19.29 -12.97
N THR A 370 16.11 19.41 -12.77
CA THR A 370 16.82 20.69 -12.88
C THR A 370 16.94 21.12 -14.34
N ALA A 371 17.33 20.21 -15.23
CA ALA A 371 17.41 20.49 -16.67
C ALA A 371 16.05 20.87 -17.29
N ALA A 372 14.96 20.26 -16.85
CA ALA A 372 13.60 20.53 -17.29
C ALA A 372 13.12 21.93 -16.88
N ARG A 373 13.40 22.34 -15.63
CA ARG A 373 13.13 23.72 -15.16
C ARG A 373 14.00 24.74 -15.89
N ASP A 374 15.30 24.47 -16.04
CA ASP A 374 16.23 25.31 -16.81
C ASP A 374 15.79 25.51 -18.27
N TYR A 375 15.26 24.45 -18.89
CA TYR A 375 14.71 24.47 -20.25
C TYR A 375 13.43 25.31 -20.31
N LEU A 376 12.48 25.09 -19.39
CA LEU A 376 11.25 25.88 -19.28
C LEU A 376 11.54 27.37 -19.06
N THR A 377 12.42 27.74 -18.13
CA THR A 377 12.79 29.14 -17.87
C THR A 377 13.44 29.80 -19.10
N LYS A 378 14.27 29.08 -19.87
CA LYS A 378 14.82 29.59 -21.15
C LYS A 378 13.73 29.77 -22.21
N ALA A 379 12.78 28.83 -22.30
CA ALA A 379 11.65 28.93 -23.21
C ALA A 379 10.74 30.13 -22.87
N GLN A 380 10.44 30.35 -21.59
CA GLN A 380 9.65 31.49 -21.09
C GLN A 380 10.33 32.85 -21.33
N GLN A 381 11.67 32.91 -21.26
CA GLN A 381 12.43 34.10 -21.65
C GLN A 381 12.36 34.39 -23.16
N GLY A 382 12.17 33.36 -24.00
CA GLY A 382 11.99 33.49 -25.44
C GLY A 382 10.54 33.77 -25.87
N ASN A 383 9.55 33.24 -25.14
CA ASN A 383 8.13 33.45 -25.39
C ASN A 383 7.32 33.39 -24.08
N SER A 384 6.74 34.52 -23.68
CA SER A 384 5.95 34.65 -22.45
C SER A 384 4.58 33.95 -22.48
N GLN A 385 4.19 33.31 -23.59
CA GLN A 385 3.00 32.46 -23.68
C GLN A 385 3.28 30.98 -23.32
N VAL A 386 4.55 30.62 -23.06
CA VAL A 386 4.92 29.30 -22.50
C VAL A 386 4.49 29.25 -21.03
N ALA A 387 3.62 28.31 -20.67
CA ALA A 387 3.06 28.16 -19.33
C ALA A 387 3.80 27.08 -18.51
N ALA A 388 4.14 25.96 -19.14
CA ALA A 388 4.68 24.78 -18.49
C ALA A 388 5.54 23.93 -19.45
N TYR A 389 6.18 22.90 -18.91
CA TYR A 389 6.82 21.83 -19.67
C TYR A 389 6.28 20.48 -19.19
N LEU A 390 5.73 19.70 -20.12
CA LEU A 390 5.24 18.34 -19.89
C LEU A 390 6.36 17.34 -20.20
N ALA A 391 6.60 16.38 -19.32
CA ALA A 391 7.60 15.33 -19.49
C ALA A 391 7.06 13.93 -19.16
N LEU A 392 7.52 12.93 -19.90
CA LEU A 392 7.19 11.51 -19.77
C LEU A 392 8.48 10.64 -19.75
N PRO A 393 8.46 9.45 -19.13
CA PRO A 393 9.66 8.66 -18.84
C PRO A 393 10.48 8.25 -20.06
N LYS A 394 9.84 7.71 -21.11
CA LYS A 394 10.52 7.27 -22.34
C LYS A 394 10.19 8.13 -23.55
N LEU A 395 8.99 8.71 -23.60
CA LEU A 395 8.54 9.53 -24.74
C LEU A 395 9.18 10.92 -24.81
N GLY A 396 9.89 11.38 -23.78
CA GLY A 396 10.42 12.75 -23.73
C GLY A 396 9.35 13.74 -23.29
N GLY A 397 9.35 14.96 -23.84
CA GLY A 397 8.42 15.98 -23.37
C GLY A 397 8.32 17.22 -24.25
N THR A 398 7.31 18.05 -24.02
CA THR A 398 6.96 19.21 -24.87
C THR A 398 6.63 20.46 -24.05
N LEU A 399 6.76 21.64 -24.67
CA LEU A 399 6.36 22.90 -24.05
C LEU A 399 4.83 23.04 -24.12
N VAL A 400 4.22 23.40 -23.00
CA VAL A 400 2.78 23.63 -22.86
C VAL A 400 2.52 25.12 -22.73
N TYR A 401 1.60 25.62 -23.54
CA TYR A 401 1.31 27.05 -23.67
C TYR A 401 0.04 27.46 -22.91
N GLN A 402 -0.12 28.77 -22.71
CA GLN A 402 -1.36 29.37 -22.19
C GLN A 402 -2.54 29.10 -23.17
N PRO A 403 -3.81 29.09 -22.70
CA PRO A 403 -4.96 28.80 -23.57
C PRO A 403 -5.05 29.72 -24.81
N ASP A 404 -4.87 31.03 -24.62
CA ASP A 404 -4.91 32.06 -25.68
C ASP A 404 -3.55 32.29 -26.37
N ALA A 405 -2.71 31.26 -26.48
CA ALA A 405 -1.40 31.38 -27.10
C ALA A 405 -1.49 31.60 -28.62
N ALA A 406 -0.70 32.54 -29.14
CA ALA A 406 -0.62 32.82 -30.57
C ALA A 406 0.53 32.02 -31.20
N GLN A 407 0.28 31.36 -32.33
CA GLN A 407 1.34 30.61 -33.02
C GLN A 407 2.52 31.53 -33.43
N PRO A 408 3.77 31.09 -33.24
CA PRO A 408 4.97 31.91 -33.47
C PRO A 408 5.23 32.15 -34.96
N GLY A 409 4.52 33.11 -35.54
CA GLY A 409 4.76 33.56 -36.92
C GLY A 409 3.71 34.53 -37.49
N GLN A 410 2.49 34.59 -36.93
CA GLN A 410 1.42 35.40 -37.53
C GLN A 410 1.32 36.80 -36.92
N ALA A 411 1.75 37.80 -37.69
CA ALA A 411 1.38 39.19 -37.51
C ALA A 411 0.58 39.68 -38.73
N ILE A 412 -0.61 40.25 -38.46
CA ILE A 412 -1.49 40.95 -39.41
C ILE A 412 -2.20 40.07 -40.46
N GLY A 413 -3.52 39.88 -40.29
CA GLY A 413 -4.41 39.36 -41.34
C GLY A 413 -5.82 39.07 -40.83
N LEU A 414 -6.83 39.74 -41.39
CA LEU A 414 -8.24 39.38 -41.17
C LEU A 414 -8.63 38.25 -42.14
N ALA A 415 -9.40 37.28 -41.62
CA ALA A 415 -10.09 36.21 -42.35
C ALA A 415 -9.23 35.13 -43.03
N VAL A 416 -8.78 34.15 -42.22
CA VAL A 416 -9.23 32.75 -42.38
C VAL A 416 -9.55 32.22 -40.97
N GLN A 417 -10.72 31.58 -40.80
CA GLN A 417 -11.03 30.75 -39.63
C GLN A 417 -11.45 29.36 -40.12
N ALA A 418 -11.19 28.35 -39.28
CA ALA A 418 -11.25 26.91 -39.56
C ALA A 418 -10.14 26.35 -40.49
N ALA A 419 -9.75 25.11 -40.22
CA ALA A 419 -8.86 24.26 -41.02
C ALA A 419 -7.38 24.70 -41.18
N GLN A 420 -6.67 24.89 -40.07
CA GLN A 420 -5.23 24.60 -39.96
C GLN A 420 -4.93 24.04 -38.56
N GLY A 421 -4.14 22.95 -38.50
CA GLY A 421 -3.90 22.21 -37.27
C GLY A 421 -3.01 22.97 -36.29
N ASP A 422 -3.28 22.83 -35.00
CA ASP A 422 -2.48 23.44 -33.95
C ASP A 422 -1.35 22.50 -33.53
N GLU A 423 -0.08 22.90 -33.72
CA GLU A 423 1.08 22.07 -33.37
C GLU A 423 1.51 22.22 -31.89
N LEU A 424 0.92 23.18 -31.16
CA LEU A 424 1.33 23.54 -29.80
C LEU A 424 0.40 22.94 -28.74
N ALA A 425 0.97 22.16 -27.82
CA ALA A 425 0.25 21.70 -26.63
C ALA A 425 -0.13 22.88 -25.71
N ARG A 426 -1.30 22.84 -25.08
CA ARG A 426 -1.82 23.96 -24.26
C ARG A 426 -2.68 23.49 -23.10
N PHE A 427 -2.77 24.30 -22.07
CA PHE A 427 -3.85 24.18 -21.10
C PHE A 427 -5.18 24.60 -21.73
N VAL A 428 -6.27 23.86 -21.43
CA VAL A 428 -7.63 24.21 -21.88
C VAL A 428 -8.19 25.44 -21.13
N SER A 429 -7.70 25.68 -19.91
CA SER A 429 -8.09 26.82 -19.07
C SER A 429 -6.89 27.41 -18.34
N ALA A 430 -7.05 28.58 -17.71
CA ALA A 430 -6.00 29.21 -16.90
C ALA A 430 -5.78 28.53 -15.52
N GLN A 431 -6.49 27.43 -15.24
CA GLN A 431 -6.50 26.73 -13.95
C GLN A 431 -5.14 26.05 -13.70
N GLN A 432 -4.53 26.35 -12.56
CA GLN A 432 -3.17 25.92 -12.26
C GLN A 432 -3.14 24.48 -11.69
N PRO A 433 -2.16 23.64 -12.09
CA PRO A 433 -1.93 22.32 -11.51
C PRO A 433 -1.78 22.33 -9.97
N GLY A 434 -2.13 21.21 -9.34
CA GLY A 434 -1.91 20.98 -7.91
C GLY A 434 -2.92 21.63 -6.95
N GLN A 435 -4.07 22.12 -7.44
CA GLN A 435 -5.20 22.49 -6.59
C GLN A 435 -5.99 21.22 -6.21
N THR A 436 -6.30 21.02 -4.93
CA THR A 436 -7.14 19.88 -4.46
C THR A 436 -8.49 19.88 -5.18
N ARG A 437 -8.99 18.70 -5.58
CA ARG A 437 -10.26 18.58 -6.31
C ARG A 437 -10.34 19.42 -7.60
N THR A 438 -9.32 19.30 -8.45
CA THR A 438 -9.38 19.83 -9.82
C THR A 438 -8.85 18.81 -10.82
N ASN A 439 -9.21 18.97 -12.09
CA ASN A 439 -8.65 18.23 -13.22
C ASN A 439 -8.11 19.24 -14.23
N VAL A 440 -6.79 19.39 -14.31
CA VAL A 440 -6.15 20.33 -15.25
C VAL A 440 -5.90 19.65 -16.59
N ILE A 441 -6.53 20.16 -17.64
CA ILE A 441 -6.53 19.51 -18.96
C ILE A 441 -5.48 20.14 -19.87
N VAL A 442 -4.69 19.28 -20.50
CA VAL A 442 -3.66 19.66 -21.48
C VAL A 442 -3.99 19.02 -22.82
N GLU A 443 -4.43 19.82 -23.80
CA GLU A 443 -4.49 19.38 -25.19
C GLU A 443 -3.06 19.18 -25.69
N CYS A 444 -2.79 17.99 -26.23
CA CYS A 444 -1.50 17.57 -26.78
C CYS A 444 -1.72 17.09 -28.22
N PRO A 445 -1.86 18.00 -29.21
CA PRO A 445 -2.06 17.63 -30.61
C PRO A 445 -0.92 16.76 -31.13
N THR A 446 -1.17 15.94 -32.16
CA THR A 446 -0.21 14.97 -32.70
C THR A 446 1.18 15.56 -33.02
N GLY A 447 1.26 16.84 -33.43
CA GLY A 447 2.53 17.54 -33.70
C GLY A 447 3.37 17.89 -32.46
N SER A 448 2.82 17.78 -31.25
CA SER A 448 3.46 18.20 -29.99
C SER A 448 4.17 17.05 -29.25
N ILE A 449 3.53 15.88 -29.16
CA ILE A 449 4.08 14.56 -28.80
C ILE A 449 3.26 13.53 -29.57
N GLN A 450 3.80 12.99 -30.68
CA GLN A 450 3.08 12.01 -31.50
C GLN A 450 2.73 10.75 -30.70
N GLN A 451 3.68 10.24 -29.92
CA GLN A 451 3.53 8.97 -29.19
C GLN A 451 2.56 9.03 -28.00
N LEU A 452 1.94 10.18 -27.73
CA LEU A 452 0.90 10.26 -26.69
C LEU A 452 -0.39 9.58 -27.14
N SER A 453 -0.65 9.50 -28.45
CA SER A 453 -1.77 8.77 -29.03
C SER A 453 -1.54 7.25 -29.16
N GLU A 454 -0.37 6.77 -28.73
CA GLU A 454 0.05 5.36 -28.73
C GLU A 454 0.02 4.77 -27.28
N LEU A 455 -0.43 5.55 -26.29
CA LEU A 455 -0.52 5.14 -24.86
C LEU A 455 -1.73 4.25 -24.54
N ASP A 456 -2.53 3.90 -25.55
CA ASP A 456 -3.47 2.79 -25.57
C ASP A 456 -2.76 1.43 -25.74
N GLU A 457 -1.50 1.37 -26.18
CA GLU A 457 -0.68 0.15 -26.19
C GLU A 457 -0.12 -0.19 -24.78
N GLU A 458 -0.41 -1.40 -24.29
CA GLU A 458 -0.06 -1.84 -22.92
C GLU A 458 1.45 -1.73 -22.61
N GLU A 459 2.33 -2.13 -23.53
CA GLU A 459 3.78 -2.10 -23.29
C GLU A 459 4.31 -0.65 -23.20
N LEU A 460 3.79 0.26 -24.02
CA LEU A 460 4.16 1.68 -23.98
C LEU A 460 3.59 2.37 -22.74
N LEU A 461 2.35 2.04 -22.35
CA LEU A 461 1.72 2.52 -21.13
C LEU A 461 2.47 2.06 -19.88
N ARG A 462 2.90 0.78 -19.81
CA ARG A 462 3.69 0.26 -18.70
C ARG A 462 4.98 1.05 -18.46
N ASP A 463 5.62 1.48 -19.54
CA ASP A 463 6.84 2.28 -19.52
C ASP A 463 6.61 3.78 -19.27
N ASN A 464 5.39 4.29 -19.47
CA ASN A 464 5.05 5.71 -19.35
C ASN A 464 3.84 5.97 -18.43
N CYS A 465 3.60 5.07 -17.46
CA CYS A 465 2.45 5.10 -16.55
C CYS A 465 2.42 6.27 -15.55
N GLY A 466 3.31 7.26 -15.68
CA GLY A 466 3.25 8.53 -14.97
C GLY A 466 3.95 9.64 -15.75
N PHE A 467 3.52 10.88 -15.57
CA PHE A 467 4.05 12.07 -16.26
C PHE A 467 4.29 13.22 -15.26
N THR A 468 5.05 14.24 -15.68
CA THR A 468 5.37 15.40 -14.85
C THR A 468 5.08 16.69 -15.58
N LEU A 469 4.33 17.60 -14.94
CA LEU A 469 4.18 18.99 -15.38
C LEU A 469 5.11 19.88 -14.54
N TYR A 470 6.07 20.53 -15.18
CA TYR A 470 6.89 21.59 -14.59
C TYR A 470 6.23 22.93 -14.92
N THR A 471 6.04 23.80 -13.92
CA THR A 471 5.59 25.20 -14.12
C THR A 471 6.60 26.15 -13.48
N ASP A 472 6.38 27.47 -13.54
CA ASP A 472 7.23 28.40 -12.81
C ASP A 472 7.22 28.08 -11.30
N GLY A 473 8.41 27.85 -10.74
CA GLY A 473 8.63 27.46 -9.35
C GLY A 473 8.16 26.07 -8.91
N ASN A 474 7.39 25.30 -9.70
CA ASN A 474 6.69 24.10 -9.23
C ASN A 474 6.89 22.86 -10.12
N THR A 475 6.54 21.68 -9.61
CA THR A 475 6.70 20.39 -10.30
C THR A 475 5.67 19.40 -9.78
N TYR A 476 4.74 19.03 -10.66
CA TYR A 476 3.58 18.21 -10.36
C TYR A 476 3.74 16.85 -11.02
N ARG A 477 3.95 15.81 -10.20
CA ARG A 477 4.06 14.42 -10.66
C ARG A 477 2.69 13.77 -10.65
N TYR A 478 2.38 13.07 -11.72
CA TYR A 478 1.09 12.43 -11.92
C TYR A 478 1.28 10.94 -12.22
N LYS A 479 0.44 10.13 -11.58
CA LYS A 479 0.34 8.67 -11.75
C LYS A 479 -0.89 8.38 -12.59
N VAL A 480 -0.73 7.74 -13.74
CA VAL A 480 -1.85 7.45 -14.66
C VAL A 480 -2.84 6.52 -13.96
N ALA A 481 -4.06 7.03 -13.73
CA ALA A 481 -5.12 6.36 -12.99
C ALA A 481 -6.23 5.83 -13.90
N ALA A 482 -6.32 6.37 -15.13
CA ALA A 482 -7.14 5.90 -16.24
C ALA A 482 -6.53 6.30 -17.60
N VAL A 483 -6.73 5.46 -18.61
CA VAL A 483 -6.46 5.77 -20.04
C VAL A 483 -7.69 5.37 -20.85
N TYR A 484 -8.30 6.29 -21.58
CA TYR A 484 -9.58 6.04 -22.25
C TYR A 484 -9.76 6.85 -23.53
N TYR A 485 -10.54 6.33 -24.47
CA TYR A 485 -11.00 7.11 -25.60
C TYR A 485 -12.14 8.05 -25.17
N TRP A 486 -12.17 9.24 -25.75
CA TRP A 486 -13.18 10.27 -25.49
C TRP A 486 -13.59 10.94 -26.80
N ASP A 487 -14.88 11.15 -27.01
CA ASP A 487 -15.41 11.89 -28.15
C ASP A 487 -16.04 13.22 -27.67
N PRO A 488 -15.43 14.39 -27.99
CA PRO A 488 -15.95 15.69 -27.60
C PRO A 488 -17.31 16.06 -28.25
N ALA A 489 -17.75 15.30 -29.27
CA ALA A 489 -19.02 15.50 -29.96
C ALA A 489 -20.13 14.53 -29.49
N GLU A 490 -19.83 13.59 -28.60
CA GLU A 490 -20.81 12.64 -28.09
C GLU A 490 -21.88 13.32 -27.22
N THR A 491 -23.15 12.97 -27.43
CA THR A 491 -24.29 13.48 -26.67
C THR A 491 -25.26 12.37 -26.31
N GLY A 492 -25.70 12.32 -25.06
CA GLY A 492 -26.55 11.26 -24.53
C GLY A 492 -26.13 10.88 -23.10
N GLU A 493 -26.63 9.75 -22.61
CA GLU A 493 -26.35 9.27 -21.24
C GLU A 493 -24.92 8.72 -21.08
N THR A 494 -24.27 8.32 -22.18
CA THR A 494 -22.85 7.92 -22.23
C THR A 494 -21.87 9.08 -22.39
N ALA A 495 -22.34 10.29 -22.72
CA ALA A 495 -21.47 11.43 -22.95
C ALA A 495 -20.69 11.80 -21.68
N PHE A 496 -19.42 12.18 -21.85
CA PHE A 496 -18.55 12.58 -20.76
C PHE A 496 -18.08 14.02 -20.97
N ASP A 497 -18.60 14.96 -20.17
CA ASP A 497 -18.19 16.37 -20.24
C ASP A 497 -16.84 16.58 -19.53
N LEU A 498 -15.77 16.02 -20.12
CA LEU A 498 -14.41 16.14 -19.61
C LEU A 498 -13.99 17.61 -19.47
N TYR A 499 -14.44 18.50 -20.36
CA TYR A 499 -14.06 19.92 -20.34
C TYR A 499 -14.86 20.74 -19.32
N GLY A 500 -16.10 20.36 -18.98
CA GLY A 500 -16.82 20.88 -17.83
C GLY A 500 -16.27 20.37 -16.49
N LEU A 501 -15.81 19.12 -16.44
CA LEU A 501 -15.22 18.46 -15.26
C LEU A 501 -13.74 18.87 -15.02
N GLN A 502 -13.49 20.18 -14.96
CA GLN A 502 -12.20 20.77 -14.53
C GLN A 502 -12.21 21.25 -13.07
N ASP A 503 -13.36 21.75 -12.59
CA ASP A 503 -13.63 22.00 -11.17
C ASP A 503 -14.36 20.78 -10.58
N LEU A 504 -13.72 20.12 -9.62
CA LEU A 504 -14.26 18.94 -8.93
C LEU A 504 -14.51 19.24 -7.44
N SER A 505 -14.54 20.51 -7.04
CA SER A 505 -14.68 20.90 -5.63
C SER A 505 -16.00 20.40 -5.03
N ASP A 506 -17.07 20.46 -5.81
CA ASP A 506 -18.35 19.79 -5.52
C ASP A 506 -18.23 18.25 -5.56
N GLN A 507 -18.90 17.57 -4.63
CA GLN A 507 -18.78 16.12 -4.50
C GLN A 507 -19.49 15.36 -5.63
N GLN A 508 -20.57 15.90 -6.21
CA GLN A 508 -21.22 15.27 -7.36
C GLN A 508 -20.34 15.42 -8.62
N ALA A 509 -19.72 16.58 -8.84
CA ALA A 509 -18.72 16.77 -9.89
C ALA A 509 -17.51 15.82 -9.72
N PHE A 510 -16.97 15.71 -8.50
CA PHE A 510 -15.88 14.78 -8.16
C PHE A 510 -16.22 13.33 -8.48
N LEU A 511 -17.38 12.84 -8.01
CA LEU A 511 -17.83 11.48 -8.26
C LEU A 511 -18.13 11.24 -9.73
N ASN A 512 -18.83 12.15 -10.42
CA ASN A 512 -19.08 12.04 -11.86
C ASN A 512 -17.77 11.91 -12.67
N PHE A 513 -16.72 12.64 -12.29
CA PHE A 513 -15.40 12.53 -12.90
C PHE A 513 -14.71 11.20 -12.54
N VAL A 514 -14.60 10.85 -11.25
CA VAL A 514 -13.89 9.66 -10.76
C VAL A 514 -14.52 8.36 -11.27
N LEU A 515 -15.84 8.22 -11.15
CA LEU A 515 -16.59 7.10 -11.71
C LEU A 515 -16.48 7.11 -13.23
N GLY A 516 -16.56 8.30 -13.84
CA GLY A 516 -16.51 8.49 -15.30
C GLY A 516 -15.20 8.09 -15.95
N ILE A 517 -14.03 8.37 -15.33
CA ILE A 517 -12.72 7.92 -15.84
C ILE A 517 -12.47 6.44 -15.56
N LYS A 518 -12.87 5.91 -14.38
CA LYS A 518 -12.68 4.49 -14.06
C LYS A 518 -13.55 3.58 -14.92
N ALA A 519 -14.80 3.96 -15.17
CA ALA A 519 -15.70 3.22 -16.05
C ALA A 519 -15.24 3.18 -17.52
N ARG A 520 -14.45 4.16 -17.98
CA ARG A 520 -13.97 4.27 -19.38
C ARG A 520 -12.55 3.74 -19.58
N SER A 521 -11.79 3.52 -18.51
CA SER A 521 -10.37 3.15 -18.59
C SER A 521 -10.17 1.81 -19.29
N LEU A 522 -9.39 1.79 -20.37
CA LEU A 522 -8.97 0.60 -21.12
C LEU A 522 -8.14 -0.39 -20.27
N TYR A 523 -7.57 0.11 -19.17
CA TYR A 523 -6.70 -0.63 -18.27
C TYR A 523 -7.09 -0.43 -16.80
N GLU A 524 -7.01 -1.51 -16.02
CA GLU A 524 -7.02 -1.44 -14.56
C GLU A 524 -5.64 -0.97 -14.09
N MET A 525 -5.60 0.27 -13.58
CA MET A 525 -4.37 0.92 -13.14
C MET A 525 -4.15 0.71 -11.63
N PRO A 526 -2.93 0.40 -11.17
CA PRO A 526 -2.57 0.24 -9.76
C PRO A 526 -2.46 1.61 -9.05
N VAL A 527 -3.53 2.39 -9.13
CA VAL A 527 -3.69 3.74 -8.58
C VAL A 527 -5.11 3.85 -8.02
N ASP A 528 -5.17 3.94 -6.69
CA ASP A 528 -6.35 4.25 -5.89
C ASP A 528 -6.77 5.72 -6.05
N LEU A 529 -8.01 6.04 -5.67
CA LEU A 529 -8.61 7.37 -5.76
C LEU A 529 -9.33 7.69 -4.43
N GLU A 530 -9.14 8.89 -3.89
CA GLU A 530 -9.70 9.38 -2.62
C GLU A 530 -10.34 10.77 -2.79
N ASP A 531 -11.35 11.10 -1.96
CA ASP A 531 -12.14 12.36 -1.95
C ASP A 531 -11.34 13.67 -1.96
N ALA A 532 -10.02 13.67 -1.75
CA ALA A 532 -9.16 14.86 -1.73
C ALA A 532 -8.31 15.05 -2.99
N ASP A 533 -8.27 14.06 -3.88
CA ASP A 533 -7.29 14.00 -4.98
C ASP A 533 -7.43 15.13 -6.02
N SER A 534 -6.32 15.39 -6.69
CA SER A 534 -6.21 16.26 -7.87
C SER A 534 -5.82 15.44 -9.08
N PHE A 535 -6.17 15.92 -10.26
CA PHE A 535 -5.92 15.24 -11.52
C PHE A 535 -5.31 16.19 -12.56
N ALA A 536 -4.69 15.60 -13.57
CA ALA A 536 -4.46 16.25 -14.84
C ALA A 536 -4.79 15.25 -15.95
N THR A 537 -5.44 15.71 -17.01
CA THR A 537 -5.79 14.86 -18.16
C THR A 537 -5.09 15.38 -19.40
N LEU A 538 -4.21 14.56 -19.96
CA LEU A 538 -3.58 14.84 -21.24
C LEU A 538 -4.50 14.33 -22.35
N VAL A 539 -4.76 15.14 -23.37
CA VAL A 539 -5.74 14.84 -24.44
C VAL A 539 -5.05 14.90 -25.80
N ALA A 540 -4.76 13.74 -26.39
CA ALA A 540 -4.22 13.61 -27.73
C ALA A 540 -5.32 13.31 -28.77
N ASP A 541 -5.03 13.56 -30.04
CA ASP A 541 -5.82 13.01 -31.15
C ASP A 541 -5.70 11.47 -31.16
N ALA A 542 -6.80 10.74 -31.38
CA ALA A 542 -6.71 9.29 -31.56
C ALA A 542 -5.97 8.96 -32.88
N ALA A 543 -5.11 7.94 -32.86
CA ALA A 543 -4.28 7.56 -34.02
C ALA A 543 -5.07 7.06 -35.24
N ASP A 544 -6.38 6.78 -35.08
CA ASP A 544 -7.29 6.31 -36.12
C ASP A 544 -7.79 7.41 -37.08
N GLY A 545 -7.56 8.69 -36.76
CA GLY A 545 -8.03 9.83 -37.56
C GLY A 545 -9.54 10.06 -37.53
N SER A 546 -10.27 9.45 -36.59
CA SER A 546 -11.73 9.54 -36.46
C SER A 546 -12.25 10.90 -35.97
N GLY A 547 -11.38 11.71 -35.37
CA GLY A 547 -11.74 12.92 -34.62
C GLY A 547 -11.92 12.68 -33.12
N ARG A 548 -11.99 11.41 -32.68
CA ARG A 548 -11.93 11.02 -31.27
C ARG A 548 -10.58 11.39 -30.65
N LYS A 549 -10.53 11.43 -29.33
CA LYS A 549 -9.34 11.73 -28.53
C LYS A 549 -8.92 10.52 -27.71
N LEU A 550 -7.63 10.40 -27.42
CA LEU A 550 -7.12 9.55 -26.34
C LEU A 550 -6.83 10.44 -25.12
N ALA A 551 -7.47 10.11 -24.01
CA ALA A 551 -7.36 10.84 -22.75
C ALA A 551 -6.56 10.00 -21.73
N VAL A 552 -5.49 10.60 -21.19
CA VAL A 552 -4.62 10.00 -20.17
C VAL A 552 -4.79 10.80 -18.88
N THR A 553 -5.63 10.31 -17.97
CA THR A 553 -5.88 10.98 -16.68
C THR A 553 -4.89 10.48 -15.64
N GLY A 554 -3.99 11.36 -15.22
CA GLY A 554 -3.11 11.16 -14.08
C GLY A 554 -3.71 11.72 -12.79
N ARG A 555 -3.64 10.96 -11.70
CA ARG A 555 -3.84 11.42 -10.33
C ARG A 555 -2.55 12.05 -9.81
N LEU A 556 -2.63 13.20 -9.15
CA LEU A 556 -1.47 13.88 -8.58
C LEU A 556 -0.86 13.02 -7.47
N GLN A 557 0.44 12.77 -7.53
CA GLN A 557 1.16 12.03 -6.49
C GLN A 557 0.93 12.69 -5.12
N ARG A 558 0.44 11.92 -4.13
CA ARG A 558 0.28 12.44 -2.76
C ARG A 558 1.68 12.66 -2.15
N GLN A 559 1.76 13.47 -1.09
CA GLN A 559 3.06 13.74 -0.42
C GLN A 559 3.61 12.42 0.15
N ASP A 560 2.77 11.72 0.93
CA ASP A 560 3.01 10.38 1.47
C ASP A 560 2.98 9.23 0.43
N GLU A 561 3.29 9.49 -0.85
CA GLU A 561 3.30 8.47 -1.91
C GLU A 561 4.62 8.35 -2.69
N ALA A 562 5.08 7.12 -2.98
CA ALA A 562 6.31 6.87 -3.74
C ALA A 562 6.19 7.29 -5.23
N ALA A 563 7.23 7.94 -5.76
CA ALA A 563 7.22 8.58 -7.09
C ALA A 563 7.29 7.62 -8.30
N PHE A 564 7.41 6.31 -8.09
CA PHE A 564 7.40 5.31 -9.16
C PHE A 564 6.12 4.48 -9.14
N LEU A 565 5.83 3.80 -10.26
CA LEU A 565 4.71 2.89 -10.42
C LEU A 565 5.20 1.51 -10.83
N LEU A 566 4.45 0.49 -10.41
CA LEU A 566 4.69 -0.90 -10.76
C LEU A 566 3.95 -1.25 -12.04
N GLY A 567 4.46 -0.84 -13.21
CA GLY A 567 3.81 -1.11 -14.51
C GLY A 567 3.45 -2.59 -14.73
N LYS A 568 4.16 -3.53 -14.09
CA LYS A 568 3.83 -4.97 -14.08
C LYS A 568 2.48 -5.33 -13.43
N GLN A 569 1.80 -4.38 -12.77
CA GLN A 569 0.47 -4.55 -12.18
C GLN A 569 -0.65 -3.97 -13.06
N ILE A 570 -0.34 -3.39 -14.22
CA ILE A 570 -1.33 -2.93 -15.19
C ILE A 570 -1.84 -4.15 -15.97
N THR A 571 -3.16 -4.29 -16.06
CA THR A 571 -3.89 -5.28 -16.87
C THR A 571 -4.98 -4.58 -17.68
N GLN A 572 -5.41 -5.15 -18.80
CA GLN A 572 -6.60 -4.66 -19.51
C GLN A 572 -7.84 -4.67 -18.59
N ALA A 573 -8.74 -3.71 -18.80
CA ALA A 573 -10.04 -3.68 -18.13
C ALA A 573 -11.04 -4.59 -18.85
N ASP A 574 -11.89 -5.30 -18.08
CA ASP A 574 -12.79 -6.33 -18.64
C ASP A 574 -13.81 -5.76 -19.65
N GLN A 575 -14.37 -4.59 -19.35
CA GLN A 575 -15.38 -3.90 -20.17
C GLN A 575 -15.28 -2.37 -20.00
N PRO A 576 -14.32 -1.70 -20.65
CA PRO A 576 -14.28 -0.24 -20.70
C PRO A 576 -15.52 0.31 -21.43
N LEU A 577 -16.11 1.37 -20.89
CA LEU A 577 -17.12 2.17 -21.59
C LEU A 577 -16.43 2.99 -22.68
N LEU A 578 -16.64 2.61 -23.93
CA LEU A 578 -16.11 3.29 -25.11
C LEU A 578 -17.06 4.43 -25.56
N PRO A 579 -16.60 5.41 -26.37
CA PRO A 579 -17.48 6.36 -27.01
C PRO A 579 -18.50 5.68 -27.92
N LEU A 580 -19.74 6.18 -28.00
CA LEU A 580 -20.85 5.56 -28.76
C LEU A 580 -20.47 5.16 -30.19
N ALA A 581 -19.70 5.99 -30.90
CA ALA A 581 -19.25 5.74 -32.26
C ALA A 581 -18.28 4.54 -32.43
N MET A 582 -17.77 3.95 -31.33
CA MET A 582 -17.06 2.66 -31.38
C MET A 582 -18.05 1.50 -31.38
N TYR A 583 -19.09 1.53 -30.53
CA TYR A 583 -20.14 0.52 -30.52
C TYR A 583 -20.95 0.50 -31.82
N GLU A 584 -21.22 1.66 -32.42
CA GLU A 584 -21.83 1.75 -33.77
C GLU A 584 -20.93 1.15 -34.87
N GLN A 585 -19.62 1.09 -34.65
CA GLN A 585 -18.64 0.56 -35.60
C GLN A 585 -18.40 -0.96 -35.41
N THR A 586 -18.49 -1.49 -34.19
CA THR A 586 -18.37 -2.94 -33.90
C THR A 586 -19.70 -3.69 -33.97
N GLY A 587 -20.82 -3.02 -33.72
CA GLY A 587 -22.15 -3.61 -33.61
C GLY A 587 -22.47 -4.20 -32.23
N GLU A 588 -21.70 -3.82 -31.20
CA GLU A 588 -21.86 -4.29 -29.82
C GLU A 588 -22.87 -3.43 -29.02
N GLU A 589 -23.47 -4.00 -27.97
CA GLU A 589 -24.42 -3.27 -27.12
C GLU A 589 -23.70 -2.38 -26.09
N VAL A 590 -24.22 -1.17 -25.89
CA VAL A 590 -23.66 -0.15 -25.01
C VAL A 590 -23.88 -0.52 -23.52
N PRO A 591 -22.83 -0.55 -22.67
CA PRO A 591 -22.97 -0.82 -21.24
C PRO A 591 -23.83 0.22 -20.51
N SER A 592 -24.62 -0.23 -19.53
CA SER A 592 -25.43 0.67 -18.69
C SER A 592 -24.53 1.55 -17.79
N VAL A 593 -24.75 2.87 -17.84
CA VAL A 593 -23.95 3.85 -17.10
C VAL A 593 -24.30 3.86 -15.60
N GLU A 594 -25.59 3.72 -15.25
CA GLU A 594 -26.02 3.58 -13.85
C GLU A 594 -25.43 2.31 -13.22
N THR A 595 -25.40 1.22 -13.98
CA THR A 595 -24.77 -0.06 -13.64
C THR A 595 -23.29 0.12 -13.27
N LEU A 596 -22.51 0.78 -14.13
CA LEU A 596 -21.08 1.02 -13.89
C LEU A 596 -20.84 1.98 -12.72
N ASN A 597 -21.68 3.00 -12.55
CA ASN A 597 -21.57 3.93 -11.43
C ASN A 597 -21.87 3.25 -10.08
N GLN A 598 -22.88 2.37 -10.00
CA GLN A 598 -23.15 1.62 -8.77
C GLN A 598 -22.03 0.62 -8.42
N TYR A 599 -21.39 -0.01 -9.42
CA TYR A 599 -20.21 -0.88 -9.19
C TYR A 599 -19.11 -0.13 -8.43
N TRP A 600 -18.69 1.04 -8.93
CA TRP A 600 -17.58 1.81 -8.36
C TRP A 600 -17.96 2.54 -7.06
N MET A 601 -19.20 3.02 -6.91
CA MET A 601 -19.69 3.63 -5.67
C MET A 601 -19.67 2.64 -4.48
N ASN A 602 -20.03 1.37 -4.70
CA ASN A 602 -20.01 0.37 -3.62
C ASN A 602 -18.58 -0.09 -3.29
N TRP A 603 -17.65 -0.10 -4.25
CA TRP A 603 -16.22 -0.28 -3.98
C TRP A 603 -15.69 0.85 -3.07
N TYR A 604 -16.01 2.10 -3.42
CA TYR A 604 -15.59 3.29 -2.69
C TYR A 604 -16.15 3.35 -1.25
N ALA A 605 -17.40 2.93 -1.04
CA ALA A 605 -18.09 3.04 0.24
C ALA A 605 -17.78 1.93 1.27
N THR A 606 -17.28 0.76 0.84
CA THR A 606 -17.22 -0.45 1.70
C THR A 606 -15.82 -0.94 2.04
N GLY A 607 -14.78 -0.49 1.32
CA GLY A 607 -13.45 -1.11 1.40
C GLY A 607 -13.36 -2.52 0.81
N GLY A 608 -14.45 -3.04 0.19
CA GLY A 608 -14.45 -4.30 -0.55
C GLY A 608 -14.87 -5.56 0.23
N ALA A 609 -15.60 -5.43 1.33
CA ALA A 609 -16.14 -6.58 2.07
C ALA A 609 -17.04 -7.49 1.21
N THR A 610 -16.89 -8.80 1.39
CA THR A 610 -17.49 -9.87 0.57
C THR A 610 -18.69 -10.53 1.25
N SER A 611 -19.41 -11.40 0.51
CA SER A 611 -20.43 -12.27 1.10
C SER A 611 -19.81 -13.44 1.88
N SER A 612 -18.55 -13.81 1.60
CA SER A 612 -17.81 -14.82 2.36
C SER A 612 -17.39 -14.31 3.77
N ASP A 613 -16.98 -13.05 3.90
CA ASP A 613 -16.67 -12.43 5.22
C ASP A 613 -17.87 -12.52 6.19
N VAL A 614 -19.09 -12.35 5.69
CA VAL A 614 -20.34 -12.42 6.47
C VAL A 614 -20.62 -13.84 7.00
N GLN A 615 -20.07 -14.88 6.34
CA GLN A 615 -20.24 -16.27 6.81
C GLN A 615 -19.34 -16.59 8.00
N GLU A 616 -18.12 -16.04 8.02
CA GLU A 616 -17.19 -16.22 9.14
C GLU A 616 -17.76 -15.60 10.42
N GLU A 617 -18.42 -14.42 10.35
CA GLU A 617 -19.13 -13.83 11.50
C GLU A 617 -20.44 -14.57 11.87
N SER A 618 -21.17 -15.13 10.89
CA SER A 618 -22.46 -15.80 11.14
C SER A 618 -22.32 -17.21 11.75
N GLY A 619 -21.25 -17.94 11.40
CA GLY A 619 -21.01 -19.31 11.86
C GLY A 619 -21.97 -20.36 11.28
N MET A 620 -21.93 -21.57 11.84
CA MET A 620 -22.68 -22.74 11.34
C MET A 620 -24.00 -23.00 12.10
N PRO A 621 -25.14 -23.27 11.43
CA PRO A 621 -26.39 -23.63 12.08
C PRO A 621 -26.33 -24.99 12.82
N GLN A 622 -27.13 -25.16 13.88
CA GLN A 622 -27.18 -26.41 14.68
C GLN A 622 -27.84 -27.60 13.97
N GLU A 623 -28.82 -27.35 13.10
CA GLU A 623 -29.46 -28.36 12.22
C GLU A 623 -29.51 -27.83 10.78
N ASP A 624 -29.78 -28.69 9.80
CA ASP A 624 -30.20 -28.25 8.46
C ASP A 624 -31.65 -27.75 8.48
N GLN A 625 -31.96 -26.75 7.66
CA GLN A 625 -33.30 -26.15 7.63
C GLN A 625 -34.27 -26.96 6.78
N LEU A 626 -35.51 -27.07 7.25
CA LEU A 626 -36.66 -27.49 6.44
C LEU A 626 -37.25 -26.25 5.76
N VAL A 627 -37.17 -26.21 4.43
CA VAL A 627 -37.86 -25.20 3.60
C VAL A 627 -39.06 -25.87 2.94
N GLU A 628 -40.21 -25.21 2.93
CA GLU A 628 -41.41 -25.72 2.27
C GLU A 628 -41.24 -25.67 0.74
N GLY A 629 -41.88 -26.59 0.02
CA GLY A 629 -41.88 -26.59 -1.46
C GLY A 629 -40.68 -27.24 -2.15
N ILE A 630 -39.67 -27.74 -1.42
CA ILE A 630 -38.54 -28.49 -2.03
C ILE A 630 -39.06 -29.69 -2.84
N GLN A 631 -38.73 -29.74 -4.13
CA GLN A 631 -38.93 -30.91 -4.99
C GLN A 631 -37.57 -31.46 -5.46
N PRO A 632 -37.36 -32.79 -5.42
CA PRO A 632 -36.19 -33.39 -6.05
C PRO A 632 -36.30 -33.25 -7.57
N LEU A 633 -35.20 -32.87 -8.22
CA LEU A 633 -35.07 -32.92 -9.68
C LEU A 633 -35.16 -34.38 -10.13
N ASP A 634 -36.13 -34.72 -11.00
CA ASP A 634 -36.41 -36.02 -11.65
C ASP A 634 -36.34 -37.31 -10.78
N PRO A 635 -37.38 -38.17 -10.74
CA PRO A 635 -37.28 -39.49 -10.07
C PRO A 635 -36.21 -40.46 -10.63
N ASN A 636 -35.56 -40.15 -11.77
CA ASN A 636 -34.37 -40.84 -12.29
C ASN A 636 -33.04 -40.12 -11.97
N ALA A 637 -33.03 -38.98 -11.27
CA ALA A 637 -31.79 -38.31 -10.93
C ALA A 637 -30.94 -39.19 -10.00
N THR A 638 -29.78 -39.60 -10.51
CA THR A 638 -28.73 -40.23 -9.72
C THR A 638 -28.37 -39.34 -8.53
N PRO A 639 -28.15 -39.86 -7.31
CA PRO A 639 -27.42 -39.11 -6.29
C PRO A 639 -26.10 -38.63 -6.89
N ILE A 640 -25.69 -37.38 -6.61
CA ILE A 640 -24.62 -36.71 -7.36
C ILE A 640 -23.37 -37.60 -7.35
N PRO A 641 -22.84 -38.01 -8.52
CA PRO A 641 -22.03 -39.22 -8.62
C PRO A 641 -20.79 -39.15 -7.73
N THR A 642 -20.74 -40.04 -6.74
CA THR A 642 -19.63 -40.12 -5.79
C THR A 642 -18.37 -40.55 -6.54
N LEU A 643 -17.51 -39.58 -6.85
CA LEU A 643 -16.21 -39.84 -7.49
C LEU A 643 -15.38 -40.73 -6.56
N THR A 644 -15.28 -42.00 -6.92
CA THR A 644 -14.51 -42.98 -6.15
C THR A 644 -13.03 -42.59 -6.23
N PRO A 645 -12.33 -42.37 -5.10
CA PRO A 645 -10.90 -42.09 -5.15
C PRO A 645 -10.15 -43.27 -5.77
N PRO A 646 -9.02 -43.03 -6.47
CA PRO A 646 -8.19 -44.11 -6.98
C PRO A 646 -7.75 -45.01 -5.81
N PRO A 647 -7.65 -46.34 -6.02
CA PRO A 647 -7.50 -47.29 -4.93
C PRO A 647 -6.21 -47.03 -4.14
N THR A 648 -6.36 -46.77 -2.84
CA THR A 648 -5.25 -46.46 -1.94
C THR A 648 -4.40 -47.70 -1.69
N ASP A 649 -3.14 -47.69 -2.14
CA ASP A 649 -2.16 -48.72 -1.77
C ASP A 649 -1.93 -48.67 -0.26
N THR A 650 -2.43 -49.70 0.44
CA THR A 650 -2.41 -49.75 1.92
C THR A 650 -0.97 -49.91 2.44
N PRO A 651 -0.51 -49.09 3.41
CA PRO A 651 0.87 -49.15 3.89
C PRO A 651 1.26 -50.48 4.56
N ALA A 652 2.39 -51.06 4.15
CA ALA A 652 2.99 -52.19 4.86
C ALA A 652 3.73 -51.73 6.13
N THR A 653 3.42 -52.37 7.26
CA THR A 653 3.87 -51.95 8.60
C THR A 653 5.38 -52.15 8.84
N ALA A 654 6.13 -51.07 9.05
CA ALA A 654 7.51 -51.14 9.57
C ALA A 654 7.95 -49.87 10.33
N THR A 655 8.53 -50.06 11.52
CA THR A 655 9.32 -49.08 12.29
C THR A 655 10.42 -49.83 13.06
N PRO A 656 11.53 -49.19 13.51
CA PRO A 656 12.08 -47.86 13.14
C PRO A 656 13.62 -47.85 12.89
N LYS A 657 14.16 -46.66 12.55
CA LYS A 657 15.50 -46.13 12.94
C LYS A 657 16.77 -46.71 12.23
N PRO A 658 17.87 -45.93 12.08
CA PRO A 658 18.05 -44.47 12.02
C PRO A 658 18.55 -43.96 10.63
N SER A 659 18.55 -42.64 10.43
CA SER A 659 19.16 -42.00 9.26
C SER A 659 20.71 -41.94 9.34
N ALA A 660 21.36 -41.94 8.18
CA ALA A 660 22.78 -41.58 8.01
C ALA A 660 22.98 -40.79 6.71
N THR A 661 23.46 -39.55 6.79
CA THR A 661 23.90 -38.72 5.66
C THR A 661 25.14 -39.34 5.00
N PRO A 662 25.32 -39.27 3.66
CA PRO A 662 25.88 -38.04 3.09
C PRO A 662 25.48 -37.67 1.63
N GLN A 663 25.37 -36.35 1.37
CA GLN A 663 25.99 -35.52 0.30
C GLN A 663 26.17 -36.01 -1.19
N PRO A 664 26.52 -35.11 -2.15
CA PRO A 664 25.92 -35.15 -3.50
C PRO A 664 26.82 -35.69 -4.63
N GLY A 665 26.21 -36.03 -5.78
CA GLY A 665 26.95 -36.37 -7.00
C GLY A 665 26.13 -36.38 -8.31
N THR A 666 26.60 -35.58 -9.28
CA THR A 666 26.57 -35.79 -10.76
C THR A 666 25.25 -36.08 -11.50
N THR A 667 24.93 -35.20 -12.45
CA THR A 667 24.12 -35.48 -13.66
C THR A 667 24.78 -36.53 -14.58
N PRO A 668 23.97 -37.21 -15.41
CA PRO A 668 24.22 -37.11 -16.86
C PRO A 668 22.96 -37.01 -17.75
N LYS A 669 23.14 -36.42 -18.93
CA LYS A 669 22.17 -36.40 -20.06
C LYS A 669 22.57 -37.48 -21.09
N PRO A 670 21.61 -38.16 -21.73
CA PRO A 670 21.51 -38.15 -23.20
C PRO A 670 20.03 -38.07 -23.66
N ASP A 671 19.61 -37.10 -24.49
CA ASP A 671 19.76 -36.98 -25.96
C ASP A 671 18.64 -37.66 -26.78
N ALA A 672 18.37 -37.13 -27.97
CA ALA A 672 17.13 -37.32 -28.75
C ALA A 672 17.28 -38.25 -29.97
N THR A 673 16.17 -38.64 -30.62
CA THR A 673 16.09 -38.89 -32.09
C THR A 673 14.64 -39.09 -32.61
N GLN A 674 14.20 -38.16 -33.47
CA GLN A 674 13.35 -38.27 -34.68
C GLN A 674 11.92 -38.88 -34.67
N ALA A 675 11.20 -38.55 -35.75
CA ALA A 675 9.83 -38.95 -36.10
C ALA A 675 9.74 -39.46 -37.55
N PRO A 676 8.62 -40.11 -37.92
CA PRO A 676 7.93 -39.89 -39.20
C PRO A 676 6.43 -39.53 -38.95
N GLY A 677 5.57 -39.16 -39.90
CA GLY A 677 5.65 -38.96 -41.35
C GLY A 677 4.25 -38.56 -41.87
N ALA A 678 4.11 -37.94 -43.06
CA ALA A 678 2.87 -37.26 -43.50
C ALA A 678 1.92 -38.12 -44.38
N THR A 679 0.85 -37.48 -44.89
CA THR A 679 -0.32 -37.96 -45.71
C THR A 679 -1.60 -38.31 -44.91
N ASP A 680 -2.84 -38.03 -45.37
CA ASP A 680 -3.28 -37.38 -46.63
C ASP A 680 -4.64 -36.63 -46.53
N LYS A 681 -5.03 -35.88 -47.58
CA LYS A 681 -6.24 -35.04 -47.68
C LYS A 681 -7.33 -35.63 -48.62
N PRO A 682 -8.63 -35.62 -48.27
CA PRO A 682 -9.74 -35.80 -49.24
C PRO A 682 -10.40 -34.48 -49.67
N GLN A 683 -11.02 -34.45 -50.86
CA GLN A 683 -11.81 -33.31 -51.36
C GLN A 683 -12.94 -33.78 -52.33
N ALA A 684 -14.17 -33.32 -52.04
CA ALA A 684 -15.40 -33.21 -52.86
C ALA A 684 -15.63 -34.05 -54.15
N THR A 685 -16.84 -34.63 -54.25
CA THR A 685 -17.52 -35.02 -55.51
C THR A 685 -19.02 -34.64 -55.44
N GLN A 686 -19.72 -34.59 -56.58
CA GLN A 686 -21.00 -33.88 -56.79
C GLN A 686 -22.28 -34.76 -56.72
N ALA A 687 -23.44 -34.10 -56.86
CA ALA A 687 -24.81 -34.66 -56.84
C ALA A 687 -25.33 -35.07 -58.23
N PRO A 688 -26.58 -35.58 -58.32
CA PRO A 688 -27.40 -35.58 -59.54
C PRO A 688 -28.64 -34.65 -59.44
N ASP A 689 -29.12 -34.17 -60.59
CA ASP A 689 -30.31 -33.31 -60.73
C ASP A 689 -31.65 -34.06 -60.77
N ASP A 690 -32.76 -33.34 -60.57
CA ASP A 690 -33.98 -33.51 -61.40
C ASP A 690 -34.69 -32.14 -61.57
N SER A 691 -35.63 -32.03 -62.51
CA SER A 691 -36.01 -30.77 -63.16
C SER A 691 -37.52 -30.54 -63.32
N GLY A 692 -37.96 -29.27 -63.27
CA GLY A 692 -39.36 -28.89 -63.53
C GLY A 692 -39.56 -27.37 -63.64
N THR A 693 -40.06 -26.89 -64.78
CA THR A 693 -40.13 -25.45 -65.11
C THR A 693 -41.55 -24.89 -65.16
N ALA A 694 -41.80 -23.74 -64.50
CA ALA A 694 -42.88 -22.81 -64.86
C ALA A 694 -42.68 -21.39 -64.28
N GLN A 695 -42.79 -20.37 -65.14
CA GLN A 695 -43.21 -18.99 -64.81
C GLN A 695 -44.75 -18.88 -65.00
N PRO A 696 -45.47 -17.79 -64.64
CA PRO A 696 -45.02 -16.40 -64.42
C PRO A 696 -45.74 -15.64 -63.25
N THR A 697 -45.68 -14.30 -63.30
CA THR A 697 -46.59 -13.28 -62.68
C THR A 697 -46.16 -12.70 -61.33
N ALA A 698 -46.62 -11.47 -61.05
CA ALA A 698 -46.19 -10.63 -59.91
C ALA A 698 -47.38 -9.91 -59.23
N ALA A 699 -47.12 -9.35 -58.04
CA ALA A 699 -48.02 -8.62 -57.14
C ALA A 699 -49.10 -9.48 -56.42
N PRO A 700 -49.63 -9.04 -55.25
CA PRO A 700 -49.35 -7.80 -54.50
C PRO A 700 -48.64 -8.03 -53.14
N GLN A 701 -48.37 -6.95 -52.39
CA GLN A 701 -47.88 -7.01 -51.01
C GLN A 701 -48.91 -7.62 -50.05
N ALA A 702 -48.43 -8.30 -49.00
CA ALA A 702 -49.22 -8.76 -47.86
C ALA A 702 -48.58 -8.30 -46.54
N THR A 703 -49.42 -8.10 -45.52
CA THR A 703 -49.06 -7.58 -44.18
C THR A 703 -48.10 -8.52 -43.44
N PRO A 704 -47.12 -8.01 -42.66
CA PRO A 704 -46.30 -8.86 -41.80
C PRO A 704 -47.15 -9.62 -40.77
N ALA A 705 -46.78 -10.87 -40.51
CA ALA A 705 -47.38 -11.70 -39.47
C ALA A 705 -46.98 -11.19 -38.06
N PRO A 706 -47.82 -11.40 -37.02
CA PRO A 706 -47.46 -11.03 -35.66
C PRO A 706 -46.23 -11.81 -35.18
N GLN A 707 -45.29 -11.12 -34.55
CA GLN A 707 -44.17 -11.75 -33.84
C GLN A 707 -44.71 -12.67 -32.73
N PRO A 708 -44.01 -13.77 -32.40
CA PRO A 708 -44.34 -14.57 -31.22
C PRO A 708 -44.20 -13.69 -29.97
N THR A 709 -45.26 -13.64 -29.15
CA THR A 709 -45.22 -12.98 -27.85
C THR A 709 -44.09 -13.59 -27.02
N PRO A 710 -43.22 -12.78 -26.37
CA PRO A 710 -42.25 -13.32 -25.44
C PRO A 710 -42.99 -14.09 -24.34
N THR A 711 -42.60 -15.35 -24.12
CA THR A 711 -43.12 -16.12 -22.99
C THR A 711 -42.58 -15.46 -21.71
N PRO A 712 -43.41 -15.14 -20.71
CA PRO A 712 -42.93 -14.49 -19.51
C PRO A 712 -41.90 -15.38 -18.81
N THR A 713 -40.71 -14.84 -18.57
CA THR A 713 -39.67 -15.50 -17.79
C THR A 713 -40.24 -15.91 -16.43
N PRO A 714 -40.07 -17.17 -15.98
CA PRO A 714 -40.44 -17.52 -14.62
C PRO A 714 -39.56 -16.73 -13.65
N SER A 715 -40.17 -15.82 -12.89
CA SER A 715 -39.46 -15.12 -11.80
C SER A 715 -39.13 -16.13 -10.71
N ALA A 716 -37.88 -16.11 -10.25
CA ALA A 716 -37.35 -17.00 -9.23
C ALA A 716 -37.77 -16.59 -7.79
N GLY A 717 -38.80 -15.73 -7.66
CA GLY A 717 -39.19 -15.10 -6.41
C GLY A 717 -38.32 -13.90 -6.04
N THR A 718 -38.72 -13.19 -4.98
CA THR A 718 -37.93 -12.11 -4.38
C THR A 718 -37.24 -12.58 -3.11
N ILE A 719 -36.07 -12.00 -2.85
CA ILE A 719 -35.24 -12.22 -1.67
C ILE A 719 -35.03 -10.88 -0.95
N THR A 720 -35.15 -10.87 0.37
CA THR A 720 -34.68 -9.72 1.18
C THR A 720 -33.16 -9.72 1.23
N VAL A 721 -32.53 -8.66 0.72
CA VAL A 721 -31.07 -8.42 0.79
C VAL A 721 -30.78 -7.24 1.73
N THR A 722 -29.56 -7.18 2.25
CA THR A 722 -29.04 -5.99 2.94
C THR A 722 -28.03 -5.28 2.03
N MET A 723 -28.35 -4.08 1.55
CA MET A 723 -27.43 -3.25 0.76
C MET A 723 -27.17 -1.95 1.50
N ASN A 724 -25.89 -1.60 1.71
CA ASN A 724 -25.46 -0.36 2.37
C ASN A 724 -26.15 -0.13 3.75
N GLY A 725 -26.35 -1.21 4.50
CA GLY A 725 -27.02 -1.22 5.82
C GLY A 725 -28.55 -1.18 5.77
N VAL A 726 -29.16 -1.07 4.60
CA VAL A 726 -30.62 -1.02 4.40
C VAL A 726 -31.12 -2.38 3.90
N ARG A 727 -32.22 -2.89 4.47
CA ARG A 727 -32.91 -4.08 3.95
C ARG A 727 -33.90 -3.69 2.85
N GLN A 728 -33.86 -4.40 1.73
CA GLN A 728 -34.77 -4.25 0.59
C GLN A 728 -35.06 -5.60 -0.07
N GLU A 729 -36.14 -5.71 -0.84
CA GLU A 729 -36.38 -6.87 -1.70
C GLU A 729 -35.67 -6.70 -3.05
N MET A 730 -35.20 -7.82 -3.60
CA MET A 730 -34.49 -7.95 -4.87
C MET A 730 -34.97 -9.24 -5.57
N ASP A 731 -34.92 -9.31 -6.90
CA ASP A 731 -35.17 -10.57 -7.63
C ASP A 731 -34.03 -11.58 -7.34
N LEU A 732 -34.38 -12.86 -7.14
CA LEU A 732 -33.40 -13.88 -6.76
C LEU A 732 -32.31 -14.13 -7.83
N VAL A 733 -32.63 -14.02 -9.12
CA VAL A 733 -31.65 -14.16 -10.21
C VAL A 733 -30.62 -13.04 -10.12
N GLU A 734 -31.08 -11.80 -9.95
CA GLU A 734 -30.18 -10.64 -9.85
C GLU A 734 -29.30 -10.74 -8.59
N CYS A 735 -29.89 -11.09 -7.45
CA CYS A 735 -29.16 -11.29 -6.20
C CYS A 735 -28.02 -12.32 -6.33
N LEU A 736 -28.31 -13.51 -6.86
CA LEU A 736 -27.32 -14.57 -7.03
C LEU A 736 -26.27 -14.23 -8.09
N ALA A 737 -26.67 -13.53 -9.16
CA ALA A 737 -25.75 -13.04 -10.18
C ALA A 737 -24.79 -11.98 -9.63
N MET A 738 -25.28 -11.03 -8.83
CA MET A 738 -24.46 -10.03 -8.12
C MET A 738 -23.50 -10.70 -7.12
N ILE A 739 -23.96 -11.66 -6.30
CA ILE A 739 -23.08 -12.41 -5.39
C ILE A 739 -21.96 -13.12 -6.18
N ALA A 740 -22.31 -13.85 -7.25
CA ALA A 740 -21.32 -14.56 -8.05
C ALA A 740 -20.32 -13.62 -8.75
N ARG A 741 -20.76 -12.44 -9.20
CA ARG A 741 -19.91 -11.35 -9.75
C ARG A 741 -19.02 -10.69 -8.69
N ASN A 742 -19.50 -10.59 -7.44
CA ASN A 742 -18.75 -10.07 -6.30
C ASN A 742 -17.59 -10.98 -5.93
N GLU A 743 -17.88 -12.27 -5.72
CA GLU A 743 -16.93 -13.27 -5.23
C GLU A 743 -15.91 -13.71 -6.30
N LEU A 744 -16.35 -14.04 -7.53
CA LEU A 744 -15.51 -14.68 -8.55
C LEU A 744 -14.91 -13.72 -9.61
N GLY A 745 -15.18 -12.42 -9.54
CA GLY A 745 -14.73 -11.46 -10.55
C GLY A 745 -15.52 -11.54 -11.86
N ALA A 746 -14.89 -11.21 -13.01
CA ALA A 746 -15.56 -11.10 -14.32
C ALA A 746 -15.32 -12.29 -15.28
N ASN A 747 -14.20 -12.99 -15.11
CA ASN A 747 -13.67 -13.93 -16.10
C ASN A 747 -13.63 -15.38 -15.59
N ALA A 748 -14.39 -15.70 -14.54
CA ALA A 748 -14.51 -17.07 -14.07
C ALA A 748 -15.32 -17.91 -15.09
N PRO A 749 -15.03 -19.21 -15.24
CA PRO A 749 -15.81 -20.06 -16.13
C PRO A 749 -17.27 -20.16 -15.68
N ILE A 750 -18.19 -20.30 -16.64
CA ILE A 750 -19.63 -20.21 -16.37
C ILE A 750 -20.16 -21.23 -15.36
N GLU A 751 -19.55 -22.42 -15.32
CA GLU A 751 -19.89 -23.48 -14.39
C GLU A 751 -19.39 -23.20 -12.95
N ALA A 752 -18.34 -22.40 -12.78
CA ALA A 752 -17.91 -21.90 -11.46
C ALA A 752 -18.88 -20.84 -10.93
N TYR A 753 -19.37 -19.92 -11.79
CA TYR A 753 -20.43 -18.98 -11.42
C TYR A 753 -21.69 -19.72 -10.95
N LYS A 754 -22.16 -20.71 -11.71
CA LYS A 754 -23.31 -21.55 -11.33
C LYS A 754 -23.11 -22.27 -9.99
N ALA A 755 -21.94 -22.86 -9.76
CA ALA A 755 -21.64 -23.51 -8.48
C ALA A 755 -21.69 -22.51 -7.31
N GLN A 756 -21.13 -21.31 -7.49
CA GLN A 756 -21.17 -20.23 -6.50
C GLN A 756 -22.60 -19.70 -6.25
N MET A 757 -23.46 -19.61 -7.27
CA MET A 757 -24.86 -19.22 -7.15
C MET A 757 -25.66 -20.23 -6.31
N VAL A 758 -25.58 -21.51 -6.64
CA VAL A 758 -26.31 -22.57 -5.92
C VAL A 758 -25.83 -22.72 -4.48
N ALA A 759 -24.51 -22.62 -4.24
CA ALA A 759 -23.94 -22.60 -2.89
C ALA A 759 -24.41 -21.37 -2.09
N ALA A 760 -24.46 -20.18 -2.71
CA ALA A 760 -24.96 -18.97 -2.05
C ALA A 760 -26.45 -19.06 -1.71
N HIS A 761 -27.30 -19.52 -2.63
CA HIS A 761 -28.73 -19.68 -2.37
C HIS A 761 -29.00 -20.68 -1.24
N SER A 762 -28.29 -21.81 -1.24
CA SER A 762 -28.42 -22.85 -0.21
C SER A 762 -27.92 -22.35 1.16
N TRP A 763 -26.82 -21.58 1.19
CA TRP A 763 -26.33 -20.92 2.41
C TRP A 763 -27.37 -19.95 2.98
N ILE A 764 -27.91 -19.04 2.15
CA ILE A 764 -28.95 -18.07 2.52
C ILE A 764 -30.13 -18.76 3.21
N LEU A 765 -30.68 -19.80 2.57
CA LEU A 765 -31.83 -20.55 3.08
C LEU A 765 -31.49 -21.34 4.36
N SER A 766 -30.27 -21.87 4.50
CA SER A 766 -29.84 -22.57 5.71
C SER A 766 -29.68 -21.65 6.94
N GLN A 767 -29.45 -20.35 6.72
CA GLN A 767 -29.26 -19.34 7.77
C GLN A 767 -30.54 -18.56 8.11
N GLY A 768 -31.47 -18.40 7.16
CA GLY A 768 -32.68 -17.60 7.34
C GLY A 768 -32.41 -16.08 7.45
N GLY A 769 -31.28 -15.61 6.89
CA GLY A 769 -30.84 -14.23 6.91
C GLY A 769 -30.99 -13.50 5.57
N ALA A 770 -30.86 -12.17 5.59
CA ALA A 770 -30.82 -11.33 4.40
C ALA A 770 -29.36 -11.06 4.01
N PRO A 771 -28.81 -11.63 2.92
CA PRO A 771 -27.39 -11.53 2.58
C PRO A 771 -26.94 -10.09 2.35
N SER A 772 -25.68 -9.80 2.66
CA SER A 772 -25.05 -8.55 2.25
C SER A 772 -24.60 -8.67 0.80
N VAL A 773 -24.99 -7.73 -0.06
CA VAL A 773 -24.66 -7.78 -1.50
C VAL A 773 -24.09 -6.42 -1.92
N ALA A 774 -22.84 -6.39 -2.40
CA ALA A 774 -22.27 -5.19 -2.99
C ALA A 774 -22.83 -4.99 -4.41
N GLY A 775 -23.06 -3.74 -4.81
CA GLY A 775 -23.70 -3.37 -6.08
C GLY A 775 -22.85 -3.56 -7.35
N ARG A 776 -21.96 -4.57 -7.41
CA ARG A 776 -21.30 -4.95 -8.66
C ARG A 776 -22.29 -5.62 -9.58
N GLN A 777 -22.46 -5.06 -10.77
CA GLN A 777 -23.46 -5.54 -11.72
C GLN A 777 -22.95 -6.76 -12.51
N PRO A 778 -23.76 -7.83 -12.61
CA PRO A 778 -23.43 -9.02 -13.39
C PRO A 778 -23.61 -8.78 -14.89
N SER A 779 -22.74 -9.40 -15.70
CA SER A 779 -22.95 -9.46 -17.15
C SER A 779 -24.18 -10.30 -17.50
N GLU A 780 -24.72 -10.12 -18.70
CA GLU A 780 -25.88 -10.91 -19.13
C GLU A 780 -25.60 -12.41 -19.16
N THR A 781 -24.35 -12.82 -19.41
CA THR A 781 -23.90 -14.22 -19.29
C THR A 781 -24.02 -14.73 -17.85
N ILE A 782 -23.63 -13.93 -16.85
CA ILE A 782 -23.75 -14.28 -15.43
C ILE A 782 -25.23 -14.31 -15.01
N ARG A 783 -26.05 -13.36 -15.48
CA ARG A 783 -27.50 -13.38 -15.22
C ARG A 783 -28.19 -14.57 -15.88
N GLN A 784 -27.78 -14.96 -17.07
CA GLN A 784 -28.30 -16.15 -17.76
C GLN A 784 -27.94 -17.44 -17.00
N ALA A 785 -26.69 -17.58 -16.53
CA ALA A 785 -26.32 -18.66 -15.61
C ALA A 785 -27.15 -18.65 -14.32
N ALA A 786 -27.42 -17.48 -13.74
CA ALA A 786 -28.30 -17.38 -12.59
C ALA A 786 -29.74 -17.81 -12.92
N ARG A 787 -30.31 -17.49 -14.09
CA ARG A 787 -31.64 -18.00 -14.51
C ARG A 787 -31.67 -19.53 -14.62
N GLU A 788 -30.57 -20.16 -15.01
CA GLU A 788 -30.45 -21.62 -15.12
C GLU A 788 -30.40 -22.33 -13.75
N VAL A 789 -29.95 -21.64 -12.69
CA VAL A 789 -29.69 -22.27 -11.38
C VAL A 789 -30.34 -21.57 -10.17
N ALA A 790 -31.05 -20.45 -10.32
CA ALA A 790 -31.57 -19.67 -9.18
C ALA A 790 -32.50 -20.49 -8.28
N ASN A 791 -33.40 -21.29 -8.85
CA ASN A 791 -34.29 -22.14 -8.06
C ASN A 791 -33.60 -23.42 -7.54
N GLN A 792 -32.33 -23.68 -7.90
CA GLN A 792 -31.61 -24.87 -7.47
C GLN A 792 -30.90 -24.64 -6.13
N ILE A 793 -30.89 -25.70 -5.31
CA ILE A 793 -30.26 -25.74 -4.00
C ILE A 793 -29.56 -27.08 -3.76
N VAL A 794 -28.55 -27.08 -2.89
CA VAL A 794 -27.93 -28.27 -2.32
C VAL A 794 -28.75 -28.75 -1.13
N THR A 795 -29.09 -30.04 -1.10
CA THR A 795 -29.87 -30.66 -0.03
C THR A 795 -29.16 -31.88 0.54
N TYR A 796 -29.38 -32.15 1.83
CA TYR A 796 -28.93 -33.35 2.52
C TYR A 796 -30.12 -33.95 3.29
N ASN A 797 -30.41 -35.24 3.06
CA ASN A 797 -31.57 -35.93 3.63
C ASN A 797 -32.92 -35.17 3.49
N GLY A 798 -33.12 -34.45 2.38
CA GLY A 798 -34.35 -33.68 2.10
C GLY A 798 -34.46 -32.34 2.86
N ARG A 799 -33.39 -31.90 3.52
CA ARG A 799 -33.26 -30.56 4.13
C ARG A 799 -32.25 -29.71 3.35
N VAL A 800 -32.32 -28.39 3.45
CA VAL A 800 -31.34 -27.48 2.81
C VAL A 800 -30.00 -27.61 3.51
N ALA A 801 -28.95 -27.93 2.76
CA ALA A 801 -27.61 -28.11 3.29
C ALA A 801 -26.94 -26.76 3.57
N PHE A 802 -26.36 -26.58 4.76
CA PHE A 802 -25.44 -25.48 5.02
C PHE A 802 -24.19 -25.58 4.13
N THR A 803 -24.05 -24.69 3.15
CA THR A 803 -23.02 -24.71 2.08
C THR A 803 -22.09 -23.49 2.15
N PRO A 804 -21.14 -23.46 3.09
CA PRO A 804 -20.17 -22.37 3.20
C PRO A 804 -19.21 -22.35 2.00
N TYR A 805 -18.64 -21.18 1.74
CA TYR A 805 -17.64 -20.98 0.69
C TYR A 805 -16.56 -19.97 1.10
N PHE A 806 -15.42 -20.01 0.41
CA PHE A 806 -14.22 -19.23 0.73
C PHE A 806 -13.31 -19.08 -0.50
N ALA A 807 -12.32 -18.18 -0.42
CA ALA A 807 -11.50 -17.80 -1.57
C ALA A 807 -10.62 -18.93 -2.12
N SER A 808 -9.72 -19.49 -1.31
CA SER A 808 -8.85 -20.58 -1.77
C SER A 808 -8.41 -21.55 -0.68
N ALA A 809 -8.28 -22.82 -1.06
CA ALA A 809 -7.85 -23.92 -0.21
C ALA A 809 -6.33 -23.93 -0.02
N ALA A 810 -5.88 -24.54 1.07
CA ALA A 810 -4.48 -24.84 1.28
C ALA A 810 -4.04 -26.04 0.42
N PHE A 811 -4.05 -27.25 0.97
CA PHE A 811 -3.73 -28.50 0.23
C PHE A 811 -4.98 -29.38 -0.02
N GLY A 812 -6.15 -28.87 0.38
CA GLY A 812 -7.47 -29.50 0.36
C GLY A 812 -8.44 -28.65 1.19
N THR A 813 -9.70 -29.04 1.31
CA THR A 813 -10.67 -28.35 2.19
C THR A 813 -10.52 -28.77 3.66
N ASN A 814 -11.04 -27.93 4.54
CA ASN A 814 -11.09 -28.11 5.99
C ASN A 814 -12.46 -28.70 6.37
N PRO A 815 -12.57 -29.74 7.24
CA PRO A 815 -13.87 -30.27 7.64
C PRO A 815 -14.59 -29.33 8.62
N SER A 816 -15.92 -29.38 8.70
CA SER A 816 -16.69 -28.45 9.55
C SER A 816 -16.40 -28.59 11.04
N GLU A 817 -15.90 -29.74 11.48
CA GLU A 817 -15.50 -29.97 12.87
C GLU A 817 -14.21 -29.25 13.27
N ASP A 818 -13.29 -29.02 12.32
CA ASP A 818 -12.06 -28.25 12.56
C ASP A 818 -12.29 -26.72 12.55
N VAL A 819 -13.40 -26.25 11.94
CA VAL A 819 -13.76 -24.81 11.84
C VAL A 819 -14.80 -24.40 12.88
N TRP A 820 -15.87 -25.17 13.08
CA TRP A 820 -17.00 -24.81 13.95
C TRP A 820 -17.24 -25.82 15.09
N GLY A 821 -16.34 -26.80 15.29
CA GLY A 821 -16.42 -27.74 16.42
C GLY A 821 -17.59 -28.74 16.34
N SER A 822 -18.19 -28.92 15.16
CA SER A 822 -19.27 -29.90 14.92
C SER A 822 -19.21 -30.44 13.50
N SER A 823 -19.42 -31.74 13.32
CA SER A 823 -19.32 -32.41 12.03
C SER A 823 -20.64 -32.42 11.26
N ARG A 824 -20.57 -32.14 9.96
CA ARG A 824 -21.64 -32.36 8.99
C ARG A 824 -21.15 -33.37 7.95
N PRO A 825 -21.90 -34.45 7.63
CA PRO A 825 -21.39 -35.56 6.80
C PRO A 825 -20.91 -35.18 5.39
N TYR A 826 -21.36 -34.02 4.89
CA TYR A 826 -21.05 -33.48 3.58
C TYR A 826 -20.12 -32.24 3.63
N LEU A 827 -19.60 -31.87 4.81
CA LEU A 827 -18.56 -30.84 4.99
C LEU A 827 -17.29 -31.49 5.55
N VAL A 828 -16.66 -32.28 4.70
CA VAL A 828 -15.45 -33.05 4.98
C VAL A 828 -14.26 -32.51 4.18
N ALA A 829 -13.05 -32.92 4.54
CA ALA A 829 -11.85 -32.64 3.76
C ALA A 829 -11.91 -33.35 2.39
N VAL A 830 -11.78 -32.59 1.31
CA VAL A 830 -11.65 -33.08 -0.08
C VAL A 830 -10.43 -32.42 -0.75
N GLU A 831 -9.88 -33.07 -1.78
CA GLU A 831 -8.73 -32.52 -2.52
C GLU A 831 -9.12 -31.23 -3.26
N SER A 832 -8.22 -30.25 -3.31
CA SER A 832 -8.45 -28.99 -4.02
C SER A 832 -7.15 -28.53 -4.71
N PRO A 833 -6.69 -29.27 -5.74
CA PRO A 833 -5.33 -29.14 -6.27
C PRO A 833 -5.14 -27.90 -7.15
N TYR A 834 -6.22 -27.35 -7.73
CA TYR A 834 -6.14 -26.22 -8.64
C TYR A 834 -5.92 -24.88 -7.94
N ASP A 835 -6.23 -24.77 -6.65
CA ASP A 835 -6.08 -23.54 -5.86
C ASP A 835 -4.67 -22.96 -5.92
N GLN A 836 -3.64 -23.82 -5.85
CA GLN A 836 -2.24 -23.43 -5.97
C GLN A 836 -1.88 -22.85 -7.35
N GLN A 837 -2.61 -23.25 -8.40
CA GLN A 837 -2.39 -22.79 -9.78
C GLN A 837 -3.17 -21.51 -10.11
N TYR A 838 -4.40 -21.37 -9.60
CA TYR A 838 -5.30 -20.27 -9.98
C TYR A 838 -5.32 -19.11 -8.98
N ALA A 839 -5.07 -19.33 -7.68
CA ALA A 839 -5.11 -18.24 -6.70
C ALA A 839 -3.80 -17.41 -6.70
N THR A 840 -3.89 -16.16 -7.14
CA THR A 840 -2.76 -15.23 -7.37
C THR A 840 -1.84 -14.98 -6.17
N ASN A 841 -2.28 -15.33 -4.96
CA ASN A 841 -1.52 -15.19 -3.72
C ASN A 841 -1.71 -16.43 -2.80
N TRP A 842 -1.78 -17.64 -3.39
CA TRP A 842 -2.01 -18.89 -2.65
C TRP A 842 -1.05 -19.11 -1.47
N GLN A 843 0.23 -18.74 -1.62
CA GLN A 843 1.19 -18.72 -0.51
C GLN A 843 1.54 -17.26 -0.16
N ASN A 844 1.56 -16.94 1.14
CA ASN A 844 1.89 -15.60 1.62
C ASN A 844 2.64 -15.68 2.96
N THR A 845 3.61 -14.78 3.21
CA THR A 845 4.37 -14.77 4.47
C THR A 845 4.18 -13.46 5.19
N ARG A 846 3.88 -13.53 6.49
CA ARG A 846 3.71 -12.38 7.39
C ARG A 846 4.65 -12.51 8.57
N VAL A 847 5.41 -11.44 8.80
CA VAL A 847 6.39 -11.36 9.89
C VAL A 847 5.75 -10.66 11.09
N PHE A 848 5.95 -11.20 12.29
CA PHE A 848 5.54 -10.63 13.58
C PHE A 848 6.73 -10.68 14.54
N THR A 849 6.95 -9.61 15.30
CA THR A 849 7.98 -9.59 16.34
C THR A 849 7.60 -10.50 17.51
N GLU A 850 8.59 -10.94 18.30
CA GLU A 850 8.31 -11.65 19.56
C GLU A 850 7.35 -10.88 20.48
N GLN A 851 7.52 -9.56 20.60
CA GLN A 851 6.65 -8.73 21.44
C GLN A 851 5.22 -8.68 20.91
N GLU A 852 5.00 -8.55 19.60
CA GLU A 852 3.65 -8.54 19.03
C GLU A 852 2.90 -9.85 19.32
N VAL A 853 3.59 -11.00 19.32
CA VAL A 853 3.00 -12.29 19.68
C VAL A 853 2.73 -12.38 21.19
N ALA A 854 3.68 -11.96 22.03
CA ALA A 854 3.55 -12.03 23.49
C ALA A 854 2.46 -11.09 24.03
N ASP A 855 2.44 -9.83 23.59
CA ASP A 855 1.43 -8.84 24.01
C ASP A 855 0.01 -9.32 23.61
N ARG A 856 -0.13 -9.98 22.45
CA ARG A 856 -1.43 -10.51 21.98
C ARG A 856 -1.83 -11.84 22.64
N ALA A 857 -0.88 -12.72 22.96
CA ALA A 857 -1.14 -13.91 23.77
C ALA A 857 -1.61 -13.53 25.18
N MET A 858 -1.01 -12.50 25.78
CA MET A 858 -1.45 -11.92 27.04
C MET A 858 -2.85 -11.28 26.89
N GLU A 859 -3.05 -10.38 25.93
CA GLU A 859 -4.32 -9.64 25.74
C GLU A 859 -5.51 -10.56 25.42
N LYS A 860 -5.31 -11.59 24.60
CA LYS A 860 -6.42 -12.41 24.06
C LYS A 860 -6.60 -13.77 24.70
N LEU A 861 -5.58 -14.31 25.36
CA LEU A 861 -5.61 -15.65 25.96
C LEU A 861 -5.23 -15.64 27.46
N GLY A 862 -4.71 -14.52 28.00
CA GLY A 862 -4.18 -14.45 29.35
C GLY A 862 -2.89 -15.23 29.56
N VAL A 863 -2.15 -15.51 28.48
CA VAL A 863 -0.93 -16.32 28.50
C VAL A 863 0.31 -15.43 28.53
N ASP A 864 1.12 -15.59 29.58
CA ASP A 864 2.45 -15.01 29.64
C ASP A 864 3.45 -15.96 28.97
N LEU A 865 3.95 -15.57 27.79
CA LEU A 865 4.94 -16.37 27.04
C LEU A 865 6.35 -16.25 27.64
N TYR A 866 6.74 -15.08 28.14
CA TYR A 866 8.03 -14.87 28.78
C TYR A 866 8.14 -15.61 30.12
N ALA A 867 7.02 -15.78 30.85
CA ALA A 867 6.98 -16.64 32.03
C ALA A 867 6.84 -18.14 31.71
N TYR A 868 6.55 -18.51 30.46
CA TYR A 868 6.56 -19.90 29.99
C TYR A 868 7.96 -20.35 29.57
N SER A 869 8.65 -19.56 28.74
CA SER A 869 10.08 -19.76 28.44
C SER A 869 10.77 -18.45 28.05
N GLU A 870 12.05 -18.34 28.41
CA GLU A 870 12.94 -17.24 28.00
C GLU A 870 13.41 -17.37 26.54
N ASP A 871 13.16 -18.51 25.86
CA ASP A 871 13.42 -18.69 24.43
C ASP A 871 12.11 -18.67 23.61
N PRO A 872 11.88 -17.66 22.74
CA PRO A 872 10.71 -17.60 21.88
C PRO A 872 10.55 -18.78 20.92
N ASN A 873 11.62 -19.54 20.61
CA ASN A 873 11.51 -20.78 19.84
C ASN A 873 10.63 -21.84 20.53
N GLU A 874 10.52 -21.81 21.86
CA GLU A 874 9.73 -22.78 22.63
C GLU A 874 8.27 -22.37 22.84
N TRP A 875 7.92 -21.10 22.59
CA TRP A 875 6.57 -20.56 22.81
C TRP A 875 5.53 -21.29 21.96
N PHE A 876 5.85 -21.53 20.69
CA PHE A 876 5.05 -22.37 19.81
C PHE A 876 5.53 -23.82 19.92
N GLY A 877 4.59 -24.75 19.99
CA GLY A 877 4.90 -26.18 19.99
C GLY A 877 3.69 -27.02 19.65
N ASP A 878 3.88 -28.33 19.64
CA ASP A 878 2.81 -29.34 19.54
C ASP A 878 1.81 -29.06 18.39
N ILE A 879 2.32 -28.52 17.27
CA ILE A 879 1.52 -28.09 16.12
C ILE A 879 0.99 -29.32 15.38
N VAL A 880 -0.31 -29.56 15.49
CA VAL A 880 -1.06 -30.60 14.78
C VAL A 880 -1.76 -29.96 13.59
N LYS A 881 -1.56 -30.54 12.41
CA LYS A 881 -2.29 -30.21 11.18
C LYS A 881 -3.17 -31.37 10.74
N ASN A 882 -4.31 -31.07 10.11
CA ASN A 882 -5.06 -32.07 9.35
C ASN A 882 -4.40 -32.36 7.99
N SER A 883 -4.95 -33.31 7.24
CA SER A 883 -4.45 -33.73 5.92
C SER A 883 -4.38 -32.59 4.89
N SER A 884 -5.24 -31.57 5.04
CA SER A 884 -5.32 -30.41 4.16
C SER A 884 -4.38 -29.26 4.57
N GLY A 885 -3.62 -29.42 5.66
CA GLY A 885 -2.62 -28.47 6.14
C GLY A 885 -3.12 -27.39 7.10
N TYR A 886 -4.40 -27.40 7.48
CA TYR A 886 -4.95 -26.50 8.50
C TYR A 886 -4.48 -26.92 9.89
N VAL A 887 -4.04 -25.97 10.71
CA VAL A 887 -3.57 -26.20 12.08
C VAL A 887 -4.79 -26.37 12.99
N THR A 888 -5.13 -27.63 13.31
CA THR A 888 -6.28 -27.96 14.16
C THR A 888 -5.96 -27.73 15.64
N SER A 889 -4.69 -27.89 16.03
CA SER A 889 -4.21 -27.59 17.37
C SER A 889 -2.77 -27.11 17.37
N LEU A 890 -2.43 -26.19 18.26
CA LEU A 890 -1.06 -25.84 18.63
C LEU A 890 -0.97 -25.52 20.12
N ARG A 891 0.21 -25.68 20.70
CA ARG A 891 0.59 -25.03 21.95
C ARG A 891 1.05 -23.61 21.67
N LEU A 892 0.55 -22.65 22.45
CA LEU A 892 1.08 -21.31 22.59
C LEU A 892 1.30 -21.03 24.08
N GLY A 893 2.55 -21.14 24.52
CA GLY A 893 2.94 -21.09 25.93
C GLY A 893 2.27 -22.18 26.76
N THR A 894 1.50 -21.78 27.78
CA THR A 894 0.71 -22.71 28.63
C THR A 894 -0.65 -23.09 28.04
N ALA A 895 -1.10 -22.45 26.95
CA ALA A 895 -2.40 -22.74 26.34
C ALA A 895 -2.28 -23.68 25.14
N THR A 896 -3.33 -24.46 24.92
CA THR A 896 -3.57 -25.20 23.67
C THR A 896 -4.73 -24.52 22.95
N ILE A 897 -4.53 -24.13 21.69
CA ILE A 897 -5.48 -23.36 20.88
C ILE A 897 -5.58 -23.93 19.46
N THR A 898 -6.62 -23.57 18.70
CA THR A 898 -6.72 -23.90 17.26
C THR A 898 -5.92 -22.89 16.42
N GLY A 899 -5.56 -23.25 15.19
CA GLY A 899 -4.90 -22.33 14.24
C GLY A 899 -5.78 -21.14 13.88
N GLN A 900 -7.10 -21.36 13.75
CA GLN A 900 -8.10 -20.30 13.61
C GLN A 900 -8.02 -19.33 14.81
N LYS A 901 -7.90 -19.84 16.03
CA LYS A 901 -7.78 -18.98 17.21
C LYS A 901 -6.48 -18.18 17.25
N LEU A 902 -5.41 -18.70 16.67
CA LEU A 902 -4.19 -17.92 16.45
C LEU A 902 -4.40 -16.82 15.39
N GLN A 903 -5.07 -17.16 14.28
CA GLN A 903 -5.41 -16.23 13.19
C GLN A 903 -6.28 -15.06 13.64
N GLU A 904 -7.48 -15.35 14.18
CA GLU A 904 -8.54 -14.36 14.47
C GLU A 904 -8.28 -13.52 15.73
N ASN A 905 -7.63 -14.10 16.75
CA ASN A 905 -7.37 -13.40 17.99
C ASN A 905 -5.94 -12.87 18.06
N VAL A 906 -4.94 -13.75 17.96
CA VAL A 906 -3.55 -13.39 18.29
C VAL A 906 -2.90 -12.56 17.18
N LEU A 907 -2.96 -13.04 15.93
CA LEU A 907 -2.27 -12.45 14.77
C LEU A 907 -3.15 -11.48 13.94
N ALA A 908 -4.41 -11.29 14.32
CA ALA A 908 -5.29 -10.26 13.76
C ALA A 908 -5.13 -8.90 14.45
N GLY A 909 -5.72 -7.85 13.87
CA GLY A 909 -5.68 -6.48 14.41
C GLY A 909 -4.43 -5.68 14.03
N PHE A 910 -3.48 -6.29 13.34
CA PHE A 910 -2.36 -5.60 12.70
C PHE A 910 -2.75 -5.19 11.27
N SER A 911 -3.04 -3.91 11.05
CA SER A 911 -3.49 -3.36 9.77
C SER A 911 -2.58 -3.80 8.61
N GLY A 912 -3.17 -4.40 7.57
CA GLY A 912 -2.45 -4.89 6.39
C GLY A 912 -1.54 -6.11 6.61
N ARG A 913 -1.39 -6.62 7.84
CA ARG A 913 -0.49 -7.74 8.23
C ARG A 913 -1.18 -9.01 8.72
N ALA A 914 -2.51 -9.00 8.86
CA ALA A 914 -3.29 -10.19 9.23
C ALA A 914 -3.01 -11.40 8.32
N ILE A 915 -3.00 -12.60 8.92
CA ILE A 915 -2.81 -13.86 8.19
C ILE A 915 -4.14 -14.38 7.61
N ARG A 916 -4.05 -14.99 6.42
CA ARG A 916 -5.20 -15.28 5.55
C ARG A 916 -5.94 -16.60 5.83
N SER A 917 -5.35 -17.53 6.55
CA SER A 917 -5.96 -18.83 6.85
C SER A 917 -5.36 -19.44 8.10
N ALA A 918 -6.02 -20.47 8.63
CA ALA A 918 -5.51 -21.32 9.71
C ALA A 918 -4.50 -22.38 9.19
N ALA A 919 -4.18 -22.40 7.89
CA ALA A 919 -3.19 -23.28 7.30
C ALA A 919 -1.86 -22.54 7.13
N PHE A 920 -0.96 -22.69 8.10
CA PHE A 920 0.32 -21.99 8.10
C PHE A 920 1.49 -22.83 8.64
N ASP A 921 2.70 -22.42 8.29
CA ASP A 921 3.94 -22.77 8.98
C ASP A 921 4.45 -21.60 9.81
N ILE A 922 5.08 -21.91 10.94
CA ILE A 922 5.74 -20.95 11.82
C ILE A 922 7.23 -21.22 11.80
N SER A 923 8.04 -20.18 11.58
CA SER A 923 9.49 -20.22 11.80
C SER A 923 9.91 -18.98 12.60
N TYR A 924 10.91 -19.13 13.46
CA TYR A 924 11.47 -18.02 14.23
C TYR A 924 12.93 -17.77 13.84
N ALA A 925 13.26 -16.50 13.59
CA ALA A 925 14.62 -16.04 13.30
C ALA A 925 14.74 -14.54 13.65
N ASP A 926 15.91 -14.10 14.09
CA ASP A 926 16.27 -12.69 14.25
C ASP A 926 15.22 -11.83 15.01
N GLY A 927 14.65 -12.37 16.10
CA GLY A 927 13.64 -11.69 16.93
C GLY A 927 12.19 -11.75 16.40
N ASN A 928 11.95 -12.50 15.32
CA ASN A 928 10.71 -12.46 14.56
C ASN A 928 10.16 -13.86 14.23
N PHE A 929 8.85 -14.02 14.38
CA PHE A 929 8.09 -15.13 13.83
C PHE A 929 7.66 -14.82 12.39
N SER A 930 8.14 -15.60 11.44
CA SER A 930 7.65 -15.61 10.05
C SER A 930 6.57 -16.70 9.92
N ILE A 931 5.34 -16.25 9.69
CA ILE A 931 4.14 -17.08 9.51
C ILE A 931 3.86 -17.18 8.02
N THR A 932 4.02 -18.38 7.45
CA THR A 932 3.78 -18.64 6.01
C THR A 932 2.44 -19.33 5.86
N THR A 933 1.43 -18.61 5.38
CA THR A 933 0.05 -19.10 5.15
C THR A 933 -0.13 -19.69 3.76
N TYR A 934 -1.05 -20.64 3.65
CA TYR A 934 -1.51 -21.27 2.41
C TYR A 934 -3.04 -21.14 2.29
N GLY A 935 -3.55 -20.82 1.10
CA GLY A 935 -4.96 -20.52 0.89
C GLY A 935 -5.42 -19.20 1.52
N TYR A 936 -6.73 -18.94 1.48
CA TYR A 936 -7.38 -17.76 2.05
C TYR A 936 -8.84 -18.08 2.43
N GLY A 937 -9.17 -17.87 3.71
CA GLY A 937 -10.47 -18.12 4.35
C GLY A 937 -10.47 -19.34 5.28
N HIS A 938 -11.60 -19.55 5.97
CA HIS A 938 -11.86 -20.66 6.90
C HIS A 938 -11.59 -22.08 6.33
N GLY A 939 -11.73 -22.26 5.01
CA GLY A 939 -11.32 -23.45 4.28
C GLY A 939 -12.37 -24.55 4.09
N CYS A 940 -13.60 -24.39 4.61
CA CYS A 940 -14.63 -25.43 4.58
C CYS A 940 -15.67 -25.25 3.46
N GLY A 941 -16.08 -26.33 2.80
CA GLY A 941 -17.05 -26.29 1.71
C GLY A 941 -16.44 -25.90 0.37
N LEU A 942 -17.10 -25.01 -0.38
CA LEU A 942 -16.71 -24.65 -1.75
C LEU A 942 -15.51 -23.68 -1.77
N SER A 943 -14.39 -24.10 -2.38
CA SER A 943 -13.33 -23.16 -2.77
C SER A 943 -13.69 -22.43 -4.08
N GLN A 944 -13.56 -21.11 -4.10
CA GLN A 944 -13.81 -20.26 -5.27
C GLN A 944 -12.73 -20.44 -6.36
N TYR A 945 -11.45 -20.29 -6.02
CA TYR A 945 -10.36 -20.54 -6.97
C TYR A 945 -10.25 -22.01 -7.38
N GLY A 946 -10.61 -22.93 -6.47
CA GLY A 946 -10.71 -24.35 -6.78
C GLY A 946 -11.84 -24.63 -7.78
N ALA A 947 -13.04 -24.08 -7.58
CA ALA A 947 -14.17 -24.20 -8.51
C ALA A 947 -13.86 -23.59 -9.89
N TRP A 948 -13.17 -22.44 -9.94
CA TRP A 948 -12.63 -21.87 -11.18
C TRP A 948 -11.73 -22.90 -11.88
N GLY A 949 -10.79 -23.50 -11.16
CA GLY A 949 -9.89 -24.52 -11.69
C GLY A 949 -10.61 -25.76 -12.25
N TYR A 950 -11.56 -26.33 -11.50
CA TYR A 950 -12.37 -27.46 -11.97
C TYR A 950 -13.17 -27.11 -13.23
N ALA A 951 -13.86 -25.97 -13.25
CA ALA A 951 -14.64 -25.52 -14.40
C ALA A 951 -13.77 -25.21 -15.63
N ALA A 952 -12.58 -24.63 -15.43
CA ALA A 952 -11.59 -24.42 -16.49
C ALA A 952 -11.01 -25.73 -17.06
N ASN A 953 -11.09 -26.82 -16.29
CA ASN A 953 -10.77 -28.19 -16.72
C ASN A 953 -12.03 -28.98 -17.16
N GLY A 954 -13.13 -28.29 -17.47
CA GLY A 954 -14.31 -28.84 -18.13
C GLY A 954 -15.34 -29.50 -17.22
N TRP A 955 -15.28 -29.30 -15.91
CA TRP A 955 -16.29 -29.80 -14.97
C TRP A 955 -17.54 -28.92 -14.99
N THR A 956 -18.71 -29.55 -14.85
CA THR A 956 -20.00 -28.85 -14.71
C THR A 956 -20.28 -28.46 -13.26
N TYR A 957 -21.18 -27.48 -13.06
CA TYR A 957 -21.49 -26.94 -11.73
C TYR A 957 -21.98 -28.01 -10.73
N ASP A 958 -22.75 -29.00 -11.20
CA ASP A 958 -23.22 -30.12 -10.39
C ASP A 958 -22.08 -31.04 -9.95
N GLN A 959 -21.08 -31.27 -10.81
CA GLN A 959 -19.88 -32.06 -10.47
C GLN A 959 -18.99 -31.32 -9.46
N ILE A 960 -18.87 -30.00 -9.61
CA ILE A 960 -18.15 -29.13 -8.66
C ILE A 960 -18.84 -29.20 -7.29
N LEU A 961 -20.16 -29.06 -7.24
CA LEU A 961 -20.93 -29.17 -5.99
C LEU A 961 -20.90 -30.59 -5.40
N ALA A 962 -20.89 -31.64 -6.24
CA ALA A 962 -20.71 -33.03 -5.79
C ALA A 962 -19.42 -33.24 -5.01
N HIS A 963 -18.35 -32.59 -5.51
CA HIS A 963 -17.00 -32.71 -4.99
C HIS A 963 -16.82 -31.96 -3.66
N TYR A 964 -17.27 -30.70 -3.58
CA TYR A 964 -17.16 -29.91 -2.36
C TYR A 964 -18.22 -30.24 -1.29
N PHE A 965 -19.35 -30.85 -1.69
CA PHE A 965 -20.45 -31.24 -0.79
C PHE A 965 -20.85 -32.72 -0.98
N PRO A 966 -19.95 -33.68 -0.68
CA PRO A 966 -20.16 -35.10 -1.00
C PRO A 966 -21.36 -35.70 -0.27
N GLY A 967 -22.17 -36.49 -0.99
CA GLY A 967 -23.35 -37.15 -0.44
C GLY A 967 -24.60 -36.25 -0.34
N THR A 968 -24.54 -35.02 -0.85
CA THR A 968 -25.73 -34.16 -1.04
C THR A 968 -26.50 -34.52 -2.31
N SER A 969 -27.55 -33.75 -2.62
CA SER A 969 -28.30 -33.83 -3.88
C SER A 969 -28.81 -32.45 -4.28
N LEU A 970 -28.84 -32.15 -5.57
CA LEU A 970 -29.50 -30.95 -6.08
C LEU A 970 -31.02 -31.12 -6.02
N SER A 971 -31.71 -30.09 -5.54
CA SER A 971 -33.17 -30.01 -5.49
C SER A 971 -33.64 -28.63 -5.95
N THR A 972 -34.92 -28.50 -6.26
CA THR A 972 -35.54 -27.24 -6.70
C THR A 972 -36.47 -26.69 -5.62
N VAL A 973 -36.35 -25.39 -5.32
CA VAL A 973 -37.34 -24.62 -4.56
C VAL A 973 -38.37 -24.05 -5.55
N GLY A 974 -39.66 -24.13 -5.20
CA GLY A 974 -40.80 -23.77 -6.08
C GLY A 974 -41.69 -22.68 -5.51
#